data_AF-A0A1X7VR31-F1
#
_entry.id   AF-A0A1X7VR31-F1
#
_cell.length_a   1.000
_cell.length_b   1.000
_cell.length_c   1.000
_cell.angle_alpha   90.00
_cell.angle_beta   90.00
_cell.angle_gamma   90.00
#
_symmetry.space_group_name_H-M   'P 1'
#
loop_
_entity.id
_entity.type
_entity.pdbx_description
1 polymer ?
#
loop_
_entity_poly.entity_id
_entity_poly.type
_entity_poly.pdbx_seq_one_letter_code
_entity_poly.pdbx_strand_id
1 'polypeptide(L)'
;MIQEGEEALLAGDLDKANWVLDSLIFLDPARSSELWQRGLCLYYSHRYEEGMAQFERNMDTNGSDPEEVLWHFFCKSRLMGFEEARRDGFLKLRSRTDSEVVVPMSQVLDLFHGKGSVDEVIRVATSVTPDNIIESYNGANALGYAHFYVGFYYQLQGLVGPAYPHFKRAAKIGNKDYMGRLMSIHFKTFRKTLCQDLTLIEGGGTGEIMYGGWQLSSGHDLTQGSGFDTVTILSKLLEAIDNGVRVFDCGDIYTGVELLYGRLIEAHAGRGGRREDIKIHTKLVPDLDVIKRGGVNESYVRGVIRRSLNRLKSLYVDLVQLHWWEWSSPGVMDALHVLGSLQKEGIVRKIGLTNFNAEQTKEIIEGTEIRINSIQVQLSVIDQRPIKSGLVTLCNENNVKIFAYGVLAGGFLTDQWIGKPKPSNFSNRSLVKYQLIIDDFGSWDLFQDLLSVLHSVALSHSPLTVQATPDDVIQIDHVTVAMVAIAYVLRLPEVGGVILGTLNMSHLRESLLAKHLVLSDKDLSDIDHVLNKGHGPGGVVYGLERDREGRHGSIMKYNLNQLNSPAHFEEICNRFIEVYFSAYPVEATRTGYCPFIKASPNIKLQMPSPFLMKDAYAYHSIKCLSYGHLLNISSEDQVASYIDRVRALLIEIESISEDNLSLDQIIDRKLIISQLNLELVKWSEVAMHERDPAIYMPFDALNYLLPTWGGDSSCEKGREDAVYYPGTLSPSIHYRLSALLSRLRQIPICLQNGVKNLKKPIHLLTQRALKLCDSFSHFLRVDLPSLVEQMSTAHSSLLLDIARAAKVASDAVVHYKSLLATDVLPRSSDSYASLGRPVYDKLLAFGHFISDSSALLKSGEEHFSLVKKQLRELADEIDSDRNWYQITEDIIRSLHPSAKNLLQSYLDEIARAKTHVKEHRLVPDLPADERVVGFYTPSFLVPFSPFGDFLNPPPFSSYATSPLQNKPDLVTGYLMLHSVAGRSLSPPEEEKLLRSHDYTWISVIAPHECYPGHHLQILFSQTHPRIMRRFYESPYFYEGWGLYCEQLAFETGFFNKGLEIRDKTEESEARRESKKIPNSRYEKLARLTQLRLQLWRAARVILDIKLHRNEMTLEDVRLFLLQEILFDSRSVDGEVNMYISRPTYAPCYIAGYLELMDLRERRRKEYEEEKRDFDLSLFHSEVLQSGCLPFPLLHELLSVRNKH
;
A
#
# COMPACT_ATOMS: atom_id res chain seq x y z
N MET A 1 15.99 6.58 28.46
CA MET A 1 15.85 7.28 27.17
C MET A 1 17.21 7.59 26.56
N ILE A 2 18.07 8.45 27.13
CA ILE A 2 19.42 8.70 26.56
C ILE A 2 20.22 7.40 26.38
N GLN A 3 20.45 6.64 27.46
CA GLN A 3 21.14 5.36 27.41
C GLN A 3 20.48 4.34 26.44
N GLU A 4 19.15 4.36 26.34
CA GLU A 4 18.42 3.46 25.44
C GLU A 4 18.58 3.88 23.96
N GLY A 5 18.64 5.17 23.67
CA GLY A 5 18.97 5.70 22.36
C GLY A 5 20.42 5.37 21.96
N GLU A 6 21.36 5.49 22.91
CA GLU A 6 22.75 5.08 22.73
C GLU A 6 22.87 3.57 22.44
N GLU A 7 22.20 2.73 23.23
CA GLU A 7 22.19 1.27 23.02
C GLU A 7 21.54 0.88 21.69
N ALA A 8 20.46 1.56 21.29
CA ALA A 8 19.79 1.34 20.00
C ALA A 8 20.69 1.73 18.82
N LEU A 9 21.36 2.89 18.88
CA LEU A 9 22.35 3.30 17.88
C LEU A 9 23.49 2.28 17.78
N LEU A 10 24.01 1.83 18.93
CA LEU A 10 25.08 0.84 18.97
C LEU A 10 24.64 -0.56 18.48
N ALA A 11 23.34 -0.87 18.57
CA ALA A 11 22.75 -2.09 18.00
C ALA A 11 22.42 -1.96 16.49
N GLY A 12 22.51 -0.76 15.92
CA GLY A 12 22.13 -0.46 14.53
C GLY A 12 20.63 -0.25 14.33
N ASP A 13 19.84 -0.12 15.39
CA ASP A 13 18.41 0.18 15.35
C ASP A 13 18.20 1.71 15.37
N LEU A 14 18.50 2.34 14.23
CA LEU A 14 18.48 3.80 14.07
C LEU A 14 17.08 4.40 14.26
N ASP A 15 16.03 3.68 13.86
CA ASP A 15 14.65 4.12 14.02
C ASP A 15 14.26 4.17 15.49
N LYS A 16 14.60 3.14 16.27
CA LYS A 16 14.41 3.17 17.72
C LYS A 16 15.27 4.25 18.37
N ALA A 17 16.53 4.41 17.96
CA ALA A 17 17.43 5.42 18.51
C ALA A 17 16.87 6.84 18.31
N ASN A 18 16.50 7.18 17.08
CA ASN A 18 15.87 8.46 16.76
C ASN A 18 14.55 8.64 17.50
N TRP A 19 13.66 7.63 17.48
CA TRP A 19 12.35 7.73 18.14
C TRP A 19 12.49 7.97 19.65
N VAL A 20 13.40 7.27 20.34
CA VAL A 20 13.61 7.45 21.78
C VAL A 20 14.14 8.85 22.08
N LEU A 21 15.08 9.37 21.29
CA LEU A 21 15.69 10.69 21.53
C LEU A 21 14.76 11.84 21.10
N ASP A 22 14.01 11.68 20.00
CA ASP A 22 12.97 12.63 19.57
C ASP A 22 11.81 12.67 20.59
N SER A 23 11.42 11.51 21.13
CA SER A 23 10.42 11.44 22.22
C SER A 23 10.91 12.13 23.49
N LEU A 24 12.21 12.07 23.81
CA LEU A 24 12.77 12.79 24.95
C LEU A 24 12.67 14.31 24.76
N ILE A 25 12.95 14.81 23.55
CA ILE A 25 12.77 16.24 23.23
C ILE A 25 11.30 16.64 23.31
N PHE A 26 10.40 15.79 22.83
CA PHE A 26 8.96 16.06 22.95
C PHE A 26 8.50 16.16 24.42
N LEU A 27 9.00 15.27 25.28
CA LEU A 27 8.65 15.24 26.71
C LEU A 27 9.32 16.35 27.53
N ASP A 28 10.55 16.73 27.18
CA ASP A 28 11.31 17.76 27.85
C ASP A 28 12.15 18.58 26.84
N PRO A 29 11.52 19.59 26.19
CA PRO A 29 12.19 20.38 25.17
C PRO A 29 13.45 21.11 25.66
N ALA A 30 13.56 21.39 26.96
CA ALA A 30 14.70 22.09 27.55
C ALA A 30 16.00 21.29 27.45
N ARG A 31 15.91 19.95 27.33
CA ARG A 31 17.08 19.08 27.18
C ARG A 31 17.59 19.00 25.74
N SER A 32 16.91 19.62 24.77
CA SER A 32 17.33 19.56 23.36
C SER A 32 18.76 20.05 23.15
N SER A 33 19.25 21.02 23.93
CA SER A 33 20.62 21.52 23.85
C SER A 33 21.66 20.56 24.45
N GLU A 34 21.27 19.56 25.24
CA GLU A 34 22.18 18.62 25.90
C GLU A 34 22.39 17.30 25.10
N LEU A 35 21.64 17.09 24.01
CA LEU A 35 21.52 15.79 23.32
C LEU A 35 22.44 15.63 22.09
N TRP A 36 23.76 15.67 22.29
CA TRP A 36 24.73 15.41 21.22
C TRP A 36 24.58 13.99 20.62
N GLN A 37 24.12 13.01 21.42
CA GLN A 37 23.82 11.65 20.93
C GLN A 37 22.76 11.64 19.83
N ARG A 38 21.79 12.57 19.89
CA ARG A 38 20.78 12.74 18.85
C ARG A 38 21.44 13.21 17.56
N GLY A 39 22.39 14.13 17.64
CA GLY A 39 23.17 14.59 16.49
C GLY A 39 23.89 13.43 15.79
N LEU A 40 24.50 12.53 16.57
CA LEU A 40 25.10 11.29 16.03
C LEU A 40 24.06 10.37 15.38
N CYS A 41 22.92 10.11 16.06
CA CYS A 41 21.85 9.28 15.50
C CYS A 41 21.35 9.85 14.16
N LEU A 42 21.15 11.16 14.08
CA LEU A 42 20.72 11.86 12.86
C LEU A 42 21.77 11.75 11.75
N TYR A 43 23.06 11.88 12.07
CA TYR A 43 24.15 11.68 11.11
C TYR A 43 24.11 10.27 10.51
N TYR A 44 24.04 9.24 11.36
CA TYR A 44 23.98 7.84 10.90
C TYR A 44 22.64 7.48 10.22
N SER A 45 21.59 8.28 10.46
CA SER A 45 20.28 8.16 9.81
C SER A 45 20.14 9.02 8.55
N HIS A 46 21.23 9.62 8.08
CA HIS A 46 21.25 10.49 6.89
C HIS A 46 20.38 11.76 6.98
N ARG A 47 19.98 12.16 8.19
CA ARG A 47 19.21 13.38 8.48
C ARG A 47 20.15 14.54 8.77
N TYR A 48 21.00 14.88 7.80
CA TYR A 48 22.15 15.77 8.00
C TYR A 48 21.78 17.20 8.35
N GLU A 49 20.73 17.76 7.74
CA GLU A 49 20.25 19.11 8.05
C GLU A 49 19.79 19.22 9.51
N GLU A 50 19.02 18.23 9.97
CA GLU A 50 18.60 18.14 11.37
C GLU A 50 19.77 17.89 12.31
N GLY A 51 20.77 17.12 11.87
CA GLY A 51 22.03 16.91 12.60
C GLY A 51 22.82 18.20 12.77
N MET A 52 22.95 19.03 11.73
CA MET A 52 23.56 20.36 11.83
C MET A 52 22.83 21.22 12.86
N ALA A 53 21.51 21.33 12.73
CA ALA A 53 20.69 22.13 13.64
C ALA A 53 20.77 21.61 15.09
N GLN A 54 20.94 20.30 15.28
CA GLN A 54 21.15 19.71 16.60
C GLN A 54 22.50 20.13 17.19
N PHE A 55 23.61 19.99 16.45
CA PHE A 55 24.94 20.38 16.92
C PHE A 55 25.10 21.89 17.13
N GLU A 56 24.40 22.72 16.35
CA GLU A 56 24.30 24.17 16.59
C GLU A 56 23.68 24.48 17.96
N ARG A 57 22.62 23.77 18.34
CA ARG A 57 22.01 23.90 19.69
C ARG A 57 22.93 23.35 20.77
N ASN A 58 23.69 22.29 20.49
CA ASN A 58 24.64 21.73 21.45
C ASN A 58 25.77 22.71 21.79
N MET A 59 26.09 23.67 20.93
CA MET A 59 27.06 24.74 21.24
C MET A 59 26.64 25.63 22.42
N ASP A 60 25.35 25.67 22.78
CA ASP A 60 24.89 26.42 23.94
C ASP A 60 25.40 25.84 25.25
N THR A 61 25.46 24.51 25.35
CA THR A 61 25.88 23.76 26.55
C THR A 61 27.29 23.18 26.46
N ASN A 62 27.74 22.76 25.27
CA ASN A 62 29.02 22.08 25.03
C ASN A 62 29.93 22.86 24.06
N GLY A 63 29.78 24.18 23.98
CA GLY A 63 30.48 25.03 22.99
C GLY A 63 32.00 25.13 23.11
N SER A 64 32.62 24.45 24.08
CA SER A 64 34.07 24.28 24.16
C SER A 64 34.54 22.96 23.54
N ASP A 65 33.68 22.04 23.12
CA ASP A 65 34.07 20.72 22.58
C ASP A 65 34.32 20.75 21.06
N PRO A 66 35.54 20.40 20.60
CA PRO A 66 35.86 20.37 19.17
C PRO A 66 35.09 19.30 18.40
N GLU A 67 34.55 18.27 19.06
CA GLU A 67 33.75 17.24 18.39
C GLU A 67 32.42 17.80 17.89
N GLU A 68 31.79 18.72 18.61
CA GLU A 68 30.55 19.38 18.16
C GLU A 68 30.77 20.14 16.84
N VAL A 69 31.92 20.83 16.74
CA VAL A 69 32.34 21.54 15.53
C VAL A 69 32.60 20.58 14.37
N LEU A 70 33.25 19.45 14.64
CA LEU A 70 33.58 18.45 13.63
C LEU A 70 32.34 17.70 13.15
N TRP A 71 31.45 17.24 14.03
CA TRP A 71 30.23 16.54 13.64
C TRP A 71 29.23 17.44 12.92
N HIS A 72 29.14 18.73 13.30
CA HIS A 72 28.45 19.74 12.49
C HIS A 72 29.05 19.83 11.09
N PHE A 73 30.38 19.95 10.99
CA PHE A 73 31.08 19.98 9.71
C PHE A 73 30.88 18.70 8.88
N PHE A 74 30.74 17.53 9.51
CA PHE A 74 30.47 16.27 8.82
C PHE A 74 29.07 16.25 8.21
N CYS A 75 28.05 16.67 8.96
CA CYS A 75 26.70 16.85 8.43
C CYS A 75 26.70 17.85 7.26
N LYS A 76 27.37 19.00 7.45
CA LYS A 76 27.49 20.04 6.43
C LYS A 76 28.19 19.55 5.16
N SER A 77 29.31 18.85 5.30
CA SER A 77 30.04 18.24 4.18
C SER A 77 29.21 17.22 3.40
N ARG A 78 28.25 16.54 4.06
CA ARG A 78 27.33 15.62 3.38
C ARG A 78 26.25 16.33 2.56
N LEU A 79 25.93 17.58 2.88
CA LEU A 79 24.92 18.38 2.16
C LEU A 79 25.52 19.15 0.98
N MET A 80 26.68 19.79 1.15
CA MET A 80 27.27 20.69 0.14
C MET A 80 28.64 20.24 -0.40
N GLY A 81 29.18 19.13 0.10
CA GLY A 81 30.52 18.66 -0.28
C GLY A 81 31.63 19.31 0.55
N PHE A 82 32.77 18.62 0.64
CA PHE A 82 33.84 18.93 1.60
C PHE A 82 34.50 20.31 1.42
N GLU A 83 34.90 20.67 0.20
CA GLU A 83 35.56 21.96 -0.05
C GLU A 83 34.60 23.15 -0.01
N GLU A 84 33.31 22.92 -0.25
CA GLU A 84 32.28 23.96 -0.08
C GLU A 84 31.96 24.17 1.40
N ALA A 85 31.79 23.09 2.16
CA ALA A 85 31.61 23.17 3.60
C ALA A 85 32.79 23.85 4.29
N ARG A 86 34.03 23.60 3.82
CA ARG A 86 35.24 24.27 4.31
C ARG A 86 35.23 25.77 4.03
N ARG A 87 34.81 26.18 2.81
CA ARG A 87 34.69 27.60 2.43
C ARG A 87 33.61 28.33 3.22
N ASP A 88 32.50 27.65 3.49
CA ASP A 88 31.38 28.20 4.27
C ASP A 88 31.70 28.32 5.78
N GLY A 89 32.79 27.70 6.25
CA GLY A 89 33.34 27.89 7.59
C GLY A 89 32.79 26.94 8.66
N PHE A 90 33.35 27.05 9.87
CA PHE A 90 33.10 26.17 11.01
C PHE A 90 32.39 26.92 12.15
N LEU A 91 31.69 26.18 13.03
CA LEU A 91 31.18 26.73 14.28
C LEU A 91 32.34 27.26 15.15
N LYS A 92 32.12 28.39 15.82
CA LYS A 92 33.14 29.05 16.65
C LYS A 92 33.22 28.41 18.03
N LEU A 93 34.36 27.80 18.34
CA LEU A 93 34.69 27.31 19.68
C LEU A 93 34.75 28.45 20.70
N ARG A 94 34.12 28.25 21.88
CA ARG A 94 34.31 29.10 23.06
C ARG A 94 35.71 28.83 23.66
N SER A 95 36.36 29.85 24.22
CA SER A 95 37.76 29.77 24.68
C SER A 95 37.97 28.64 25.70
N ARG A 96 38.99 27.80 25.48
CA ARG A 96 39.49 26.81 26.43
C ARG A 96 40.62 27.38 27.28
N THR A 97 40.80 26.88 28.50
CA THR A 97 42.05 27.04 29.25
C THR A 97 43.08 26.00 28.79
N ASP A 98 44.38 26.31 28.82
CA ASP A 98 45.47 25.44 28.31
C ASP A 98 45.47 24.00 28.90
N SER A 99 44.83 23.79 30.06
CA SER A 99 44.63 22.48 30.70
C SER A 99 43.58 21.57 30.04
N GLU A 100 42.83 22.03 29.04
CA GLU A 100 41.73 21.30 28.39
C GLU A 100 42.02 20.91 26.93
N VAL A 101 43.26 21.07 26.44
CA VAL A 101 43.63 20.68 25.07
C VAL A 101 43.68 19.15 24.97
N VAL A 102 42.61 18.54 24.45
CA VAL A 102 42.56 17.11 24.17
C VAL A 102 43.47 16.82 22.97
N VAL A 103 44.56 16.08 23.20
CA VAL A 103 45.44 15.62 22.13
C VAL A 103 44.77 14.44 21.40
N PRO A 104 44.62 14.43 20.06
CA PRO A 104 45.15 15.36 19.05
C PRO A 104 44.08 16.29 18.42
N MET A 105 43.00 16.64 19.13
CA MET A 105 41.83 17.33 18.55
C MET A 105 42.14 18.72 17.99
N SER A 106 43.13 19.43 18.54
CA SER A 106 43.61 20.69 17.96
C SER A 106 44.20 20.47 16.57
N GLN A 107 45.06 19.46 16.41
CA GLN A 107 45.67 19.11 15.12
C GLN A 107 44.61 18.57 14.15
N VAL A 108 43.61 17.84 14.64
CA VAL A 108 42.46 17.41 13.81
C VAL A 108 41.70 18.62 13.28
N LEU A 109 41.38 19.61 14.13
CA LEU A 109 40.73 20.83 13.66
C LEU A 109 41.60 21.55 12.63
N ASP A 110 42.90 21.71 12.88
CA ASP A 110 43.81 22.35 11.91
C ASP A 110 43.84 21.60 10.58
N LEU A 111 43.80 20.25 10.58
CA LEU A 111 43.70 19.43 9.38
C LEU A 111 42.41 19.74 8.59
N PHE A 112 41.25 19.81 9.25
CA PHE A 112 39.98 20.13 8.58
C PHE A 112 39.91 21.58 8.08
N HIS A 113 40.57 22.52 8.78
CA HIS A 113 40.73 23.91 8.35
C HIS A 113 41.76 24.11 7.23
N GLY A 114 42.50 23.07 6.84
CA GLY A 114 43.55 23.15 5.82
C GLY A 114 44.85 23.80 6.31
N LYS A 115 45.07 23.86 7.63
CA LYS A 115 46.26 24.45 8.29
C LYS A 115 47.23 23.40 8.84
N GLY A 116 46.83 22.13 8.88
CA GLY A 116 47.64 21.02 9.39
C GLY A 116 47.79 19.88 8.37
N SER A 117 48.56 18.85 8.73
CA SER A 117 48.76 17.66 7.90
C SER A 117 48.37 16.37 8.63
N VAL A 118 48.06 15.31 7.87
CA VAL A 118 47.75 13.98 8.43
C VAL A 118 48.94 13.44 9.24
N ASP A 119 50.16 13.63 8.74
CA ASP A 119 51.39 13.20 9.43
C ASP A 119 51.55 13.89 10.79
N GLU A 120 51.19 15.17 10.88
CA GLU A 120 51.23 15.91 12.12
C GLU A 120 50.22 15.38 13.15
N VAL A 121 48.97 15.12 12.74
CA VAL A 121 47.93 14.54 13.60
C VAL A 121 48.38 13.19 14.15
N ILE A 122 48.91 12.30 13.30
CA ILE A 122 49.36 10.97 13.69
C ILE A 122 50.61 11.04 14.58
N ARG A 123 51.59 11.88 14.23
CA ARG A 123 52.82 12.05 15.02
C ARG A 123 52.54 12.57 16.42
N VAL A 124 51.70 13.60 16.55
CA VAL A 124 51.33 14.17 17.85
C VAL A 124 50.58 13.14 18.70
N ALA A 125 49.60 12.43 18.12
CA ALA A 125 48.89 11.37 18.82
C ALA A 125 49.82 10.22 19.27
N THR A 126 50.80 9.85 18.43
CA THR A 126 51.79 8.81 18.75
C THR A 126 52.71 9.25 19.88
N SER A 127 53.15 10.52 19.91
CA SER A 127 54.07 11.04 20.94
C SER A 127 53.52 11.01 22.37
N VAL A 128 52.20 10.94 22.52
CA VAL A 128 51.51 10.87 23.82
C VAL A 128 50.97 9.46 24.13
N THR A 129 51.25 8.47 23.27
CA THR A 129 50.82 7.07 23.42
C THR A 129 52.02 6.21 23.89
N PRO A 130 52.06 5.69 25.15
CA PRO A 130 53.22 4.94 25.65
C PRO A 130 53.42 3.55 25.02
N ASP A 131 54.67 3.10 24.91
CA ASP A 131 55.08 1.85 24.24
C ASP A 131 54.66 0.52 24.93
N ASN A 132 54.11 0.55 26.16
CA ASN A 132 53.72 -0.66 26.91
C ASN A 132 52.26 -0.63 27.44
N ILE A 133 51.41 -1.42 26.76
CA ILE A 133 50.15 -2.07 27.17
C ILE A 133 48.86 -1.23 27.35
N ILE A 134 47.81 -1.81 26.75
CA ILE A 134 46.38 -1.88 27.10
C ILE A 134 46.16 -1.79 28.63
N GLU A 135 46.25 -0.62 29.27
CA GLU A 135 45.61 -0.33 30.58
C GLU A 135 45.82 1.11 31.12
N SER A 136 46.19 2.09 30.28
CA SER A 136 46.09 3.51 30.69
C SER A 136 44.95 4.23 29.94
N TYR A 137 44.00 4.75 30.71
CA TYR A 137 42.70 5.30 30.25
C TYR A 137 42.84 6.49 29.27
N ASN A 138 44.01 7.17 29.23
CA ASN A 138 44.21 8.37 28.41
C ASN A 138 45.10 8.17 27.17
N GLY A 139 46.05 7.22 27.16
CA GLY A 139 47.01 7.05 26.06
C GLY A 139 46.45 6.30 24.84
N ALA A 140 45.62 5.28 25.05
CA ALA A 140 44.99 4.51 23.97
C ALA A 140 43.93 5.32 23.19
N ASN A 141 43.38 6.38 23.80
CA ASN A 141 42.31 7.19 23.19
C ASN A 141 42.84 8.17 22.14
N ALA A 142 43.98 8.82 22.37
CA ALA A 142 44.51 9.83 21.45
C ALA A 142 44.77 9.27 20.04
N LEU A 143 45.40 8.09 19.94
CA LEU A 143 45.69 7.44 18.67
C LEU A 143 44.44 6.86 17.98
N GLY A 144 43.47 6.35 18.76
CA GLY A 144 42.16 5.92 18.24
C GLY A 144 41.38 7.07 17.60
N TYR A 145 41.28 8.20 18.30
CA TYR A 145 40.66 9.43 17.79
C TYR A 145 41.41 9.99 16.58
N ALA A 146 42.75 10.03 16.61
CA ALA A 146 43.57 10.45 15.47
C ALA A 146 43.20 9.69 14.20
N HIS A 147 43.20 8.36 14.27
CA HIS A 147 42.85 7.51 13.14
C HIS A 147 41.37 7.63 12.76
N PHE A 148 40.45 7.77 13.71
CA PHE A 148 39.02 7.90 13.40
C PHE A 148 38.73 9.18 12.60
N TYR A 149 39.26 10.31 13.07
CA TYR A 149 39.04 11.61 12.45
C TYR A 149 39.81 11.80 11.15
N VAL A 150 41.03 11.24 11.03
CA VAL A 150 41.74 11.17 9.73
C VAL A 150 40.98 10.27 8.74
N GLY A 151 40.36 9.18 9.22
CA GLY A 151 39.46 8.36 8.42
C GLY A 151 38.30 9.18 7.85
N PHE A 152 37.63 9.99 8.69
CA PHE A 152 36.57 10.90 8.24
C PHE A 152 37.08 11.98 7.28
N TYR A 153 38.27 12.52 7.51
CA TYR A 153 38.90 13.49 6.62
C TYR A 153 39.00 12.94 5.19
N TYR A 154 39.52 11.72 5.04
CA TYR A 154 39.59 11.06 3.73
C TYR A 154 38.21 10.66 3.20
N GLN A 155 37.33 10.11 4.05
CA GLN A 155 35.99 9.68 3.64
C GLN A 155 35.15 10.82 3.07
N LEU A 156 35.18 12.00 3.69
CA LEU A 156 34.38 13.15 3.25
C LEU A 156 34.91 13.77 1.95
N GLN A 157 36.17 13.55 1.62
CA GLN A 157 36.78 13.89 0.32
C GLN A 157 36.52 12.81 -0.77
N GLY A 158 35.82 11.72 -0.43
CA GLY A 158 35.62 10.59 -1.34
C GLY A 158 36.85 9.67 -1.49
N LEU A 159 37.88 9.84 -0.66
CA LEU A 159 39.13 9.07 -0.71
C LEU A 159 39.02 7.80 0.14
N VAL A 160 38.29 6.83 -0.39
CA VAL A 160 37.93 5.58 0.31
C VAL A 160 39.16 4.70 0.63
N GLY A 161 40.12 4.60 -0.30
CA GLY A 161 41.35 3.81 -0.13
C GLY A 161 42.20 4.29 1.05
N PRO A 162 42.58 5.59 1.09
CA PRO A 162 43.26 6.17 2.24
C PRO A 162 42.45 6.13 3.54
N ALA A 163 41.12 6.25 3.52
CA ALA A 163 40.30 6.21 4.74
C ALA A 163 40.30 4.84 5.44
N TYR A 164 40.35 3.75 4.67
CA TYR A 164 40.22 2.38 5.18
C TYR A 164 41.25 1.97 6.26
N PRO A 165 42.58 2.09 6.05
CA PRO A 165 43.56 1.72 7.06
C PRO A 165 43.38 2.53 8.35
N HIS A 166 42.95 3.78 8.24
CA HIS A 166 42.68 4.63 9.40
C HIS A 166 41.45 4.14 10.19
N PHE A 167 40.30 3.89 9.57
CA PHE A 167 39.14 3.34 10.30
C PHE A 167 39.39 1.94 10.86
N LYS A 168 40.12 1.07 10.14
CA LYS A 168 40.53 -0.26 10.64
C LYS A 168 41.39 -0.15 11.90
N ARG A 169 42.32 0.82 11.90
CA ARG A 169 43.20 1.09 13.04
C ARG A 169 42.44 1.71 14.21
N ALA A 170 41.53 2.65 13.95
CA ALA A 170 40.67 3.26 14.96
C ALA A 170 39.79 2.21 15.66
N ALA A 171 39.13 1.33 14.89
CA ALA A 171 38.30 0.26 15.44
C ALA A 171 39.10 -0.78 16.25
N LYS A 172 40.38 -0.98 15.93
CA LYS A 172 41.26 -1.91 16.67
C LYS A 172 41.80 -1.31 17.96
N ILE A 173 42.11 -0.01 17.96
CA ILE A 173 42.73 0.70 19.09
C ILE A 173 41.69 1.27 20.05
N GLY A 174 40.50 1.63 19.54
CA GLY A 174 39.40 2.17 20.31
C GLY A 174 39.10 1.33 21.55
N ASN A 175 38.91 2.00 22.68
CA ASN A 175 38.60 1.36 23.96
C ASN A 175 37.15 0.79 23.97
N LYS A 176 36.69 0.29 25.13
CA LYS A 176 35.29 -0.17 25.29
C LYS A 176 34.29 0.95 25.62
N ASP A 177 34.69 2.22 25.57
CA ASP A 177 33.78 3.34 25.80
C ASP A 177 32.79 3.52 24.64
N TYR A 178 31.90 4.50 24.76
CA TYR A 178 30.88 4.75 23.74
C TYR A 178 31.49 5.06 22.36
N MET A 179 32.50 5.93 22.29
CA MET A 179 33.13 6.32 21.03
C MET A 179 33.99 5.19 20.45
N GLY A 180 34.68 4.39 21.26
CA GLY A 180 35.39 3.20 20.79
C GLY A 180 34.44 2.15 20.17
N ARG A 181 33.24 1.97 20.75
CA ARG A 181 32.19 1.13 20.16
C ARG A 181 31.62 1.75 18.87
N LEU A 182 31.44 3.07 18.83
CA LEU A 182 31.01 3.79 17.62
C LEU A 182 32.03 3.65 16.49
N MET A 183 33.33 3.77 16.77
CA MET A 183 34.43 3.55 15.81
C MET A 183 34.36 2.14 15.19
N SER A 184 34.07 1.13 16.03
CA SER A 184 33.92 -0.26 15.57
C SER A 184 32.70 -0.44 14.65
N ILE A 185 31.58 0.21 14.97
CA ILE A 185 30.35 0.16 14.17
C ILE A 185 30.53 0.93 12.87
N HIS A 186 31.11 2.13 12.93
CA HIS A 186 31.45 2.92 11.74
C HIS A 186 32.38 2.13 10.82
N PHE A 187 33.42 1.48 11.34
CA PHE A 187 34.29 0.63 10.52
C PHE A 187 33.55 -0.57 9.92
N LYS A 188 32.68 -1.25 10.67
CA LYS A 188 31.86 -2.35 10.14
C LYS A 188 30.94 -1.89 9.00
N THR A 189 30.32 -0.72 9.17
CA THR A 189 29.43 -0.11 8.18
C THR A 189 30.22 0.37 6.97
N PHE A 190 31.30 1.12 7.21
CA PHE A 190 32.24 1.58 6.19
C PHE A 190 32.85 0.42 5.40
N ARG A 191 33.19 -0.71 6.03
CA ARG A 191 33.68 -1.92 5.34
C ARG A 191 32.60 -2.55 4.45
N LYS A 192 31.34 -2.58 4.89
CA LYS A 192 30.22 -3.00 4.03
C LYS A 192 30.08 -2.07 2.81
N THR A 193 30.23 -0.76 3.01
CA THR A 193 30.25 0.23 1.92
C THR A 193 31.51 0.12 1.06
N LEU A 194 32.67 -0.26 1.61
CA LEU A 194 33.93 -0.48 0.88
C LEU A 194 33.85 -1.71 -0.04
N CYS A 195 33.17 -2.77 0.43
CA CYS A 195 32.80 -3.91 -0.40
C CYS A 195 31.77 -3.54 -1.49
N GLN A 196 31.12 -2.37 -1.38
CA GLN A 196 30.30 -1.77 -2.44
C GLN A 196 31.09 -0.77 -3.30
N ASP A 197 32.11 -0.08 -2.75
CA ASP A 197 32.86 0.99 -3.44
C ASP A 197 34.12 0.50 -4.18
N LEU A 198 34.67 -0.67 -3.84
CA LEU A 198 35.63 -1.38 -4.70
C LEU A 198 34.97 -1.96 -5.97
N THR A 199 33.66 -1.74 -6.14
CA THR A 199 32.90 -1.98 -7.38
C THR A 199 32.26 -0.69 -7.95
N LEU A 200 32.64 0.49 -7.44
CA LEU A 200 32.17 1.79 -7.94
C LEU A 200 33.31 2.57 -8.59
N ILE A 201 33.71 2.12 -9.79
CA ILE A 201 34.17 3.03 -10.83
C ILE A 201 33.16 2.85 -11.97
N GLU A 202 32.26 3.81 -12.10
CA GLU A 202 31.31 4.00 -13.20
C GLU A 202 30.59 2.73 -13.69
N GLY A 203 29.32 2.52 -13.30
CA GLY A 203 28.50 1.41 -13.83
C GLY A 203 28.65 1.29 -15.36
N GLY A 204 29.38 0.24 -15.77
CA GLY A 204 30.20 0.23 -16.98
C GLY A 204 31.67 -0.22 -16.79
N GLY A 205 32.05 -0.78 -15.64
CA GLY A 205 33.32 -1.50 -15.52
C GLY A 205 33.39 -2.65 -16.53
N THR A 206 34.50 -2.80 -17.23
CA THR A 206 34.71 -3.94 -18.14
C THR A 206 34.58 -5.25 -17.36
N GLY A 207 33.70 -6.16 -17.79
CA GLY A 207 33.63 -7.50 -17.21
C GLY A 207 32.63 -7.76 -16.07
N GLU A 208 31.56 -6.98 -15.94
CA GLU A 208 30.54 -7.24 -14.91
C GLU A 208 29.63 -8.46 -15.20
N ILE A 209 29.21 -9.16 -14.16
CA ILE A 209 28.17 -10.20 -14.24
C ILE A 209 26.83 -9.59 -13.78
N MET A 210 25.85 -9.58 -14.67
CA MET A 210 24.53 -9.00 -14.46
C MET A 210 23.48 -10.08 -14.26
N TYR A 211 22.51 -9.85 -13.38
CA TYR A 211 21.44 -10.81 -13.14
C TYR A 211 20.30 -10.64 -14.14
N GLY A 212 20.00 -11.69 -14.90
CA GLY A 212 18.95 -11.72 -15.92
C GLY A 212 17.60 -12.19 -15.40
N GLY A 213 16.58 -11.36 -15.56
CA GLY A 213 15.23 -11.61 -15.06
C GLY A 213 14.30 -12.41 -15.97
N TRP A 214 14.66 -12.72 -17.22
CA TRP A 214 13.74 -13.35 -18.20
C TRP A 214 13.15 -14.70 -17.76
N GLN A 215 13.93 -15.50 -17.02
CA GLN A 215 13.50 -16.80 -16.48
C GLN A 215 12.42 -16.65 -15.38
N LEU A 216 12.24 -15.45 -14.84
CA LEU A 216 11.25 -15.14 -13.81
C LEU A 216 9.91 -14.70 -14.40
N SER A 217 9.80 -14.62 -15.73
CA SER A 217 8.56 -14.23 -16.42
C SER A 217 7.55 -15.37 -16.45
N SER A 218 6.26 -15.04 -16.27
CA SER A 218 5.12 -15.97 -16.11
C SER A 218 4.76 -16.85 -17.32
N GLY A 219 5.63 -16.97 -18.33
CA GLY A 219 5.44 -17.84 -19.50
C GLY A 219 6.69 -18.55 -20.00
N HIS A 220 7.74 -18.63 -19.16
CA HIS A 220 9.05 -19.19 -19.54
C HIS A 220 9.18 -20.71 -19.32
N ASP A 221 8.58 -21.28 -18.26
CA ASP A 221 8.52 -22.72 -17.97
C ASP A 221 7.56 -23.45 -18.94
N LEU A 222 8.02 -24.55 -19.53
CA LEU A 222 7.26 -25.38 -20.46
C LEU A 222 6.75 -26.69 -19.83
N THR A 223 7.23 -27.03 -18.63
CA THR A 223 7.04 -28.37 -18.04
C THR A 223 5.95 -28.47 -16.98
N GLN A 224 5.65 -27.42 -16.19
CA GLN A 224 4.44 -27.32 -15.33
C GLN A 224 4.17 -25.86 -14.93
N GLY A 225 2.93 -25.52 -14.54
CA GLY A 225 2.53 -24.23 -13.96
C GLY A 225 3.11 -23.99 -12.56
N SER A 226 4.44 -24.11 -12.41
CA SER A 226 5.15 -23.95 -11.15
C SER A 226 5.27 -22.46 -10.82
N GLY A 227 4.17 -21.91 -10.28
CA GLY A 227 4.18 -20.62 -9.62
C GLY A 227 5.20 -20.64 -8.48
N PHE A 228 6.43 -20.21 -8.77
CA PHE A 228 7.40 -19.94 -7.73
C PHE A 228 6.80 -18.90 -6.80
N ASP A 229 6.72 -19.25 -5.52
CA ASP A 229 6.33 -18.32 -4.48
C ASP A 229 7.22 -17.07 -4.54
N THR A 230 6.60 -15.91 -4.68
CA THR A 230 7.31 -14.63 -4.83
C THR A 230 8.24 -14.35 -3.67
N VAL A 231 7.91 -14.82 -2.46
CA VAL A 231 8.77 -14.66 -1.27
C VAL A 231 10.08 -15.42 -1.45
N THR A 232 10.00 -16.65 -1.96
CA THR A 232 11.18 -17.49 -2.24
C THR A 232 12.10 -16.86 -3.30
N ILE A 233 11.55 -16.33 -4.40
CA ILE A 233 12.37 -15.66 -5.42
C ILE A 233 13.01 -14.39 -4.85
N LEU A 234 12.24 -13.58 -4.13
CA LEU A 234 12.73 -12.34 -3.51
C LEU A 234 13.90 -12.62 -2.55
N SER A 235 13.82 -13.69 -1.75
CA SER A 235 14.91 -14.12 -0.88
C SER A 235 16.19 -14.44 -1.66
N LYS A 236 16.07 -15.11 -2.81
CA LYS A 236 17.23 -15.44 -3.67
C LYS A 236 17.83 -14.21 -4.35
N LEU A 237 16.99 -13.25 -4.76
CA LEU A 237 17.48 -11.98 -5.32
C LEU A 237 18.22 -11.15 -4.28
N LEU A 238 17.75 -11.13 -3.03
CA LEU A 238 18.46 -10.49 -1.93
C LEU A 238 19.79 -11.21 -1.64
N GLU A 239 19.82 -12.53 -1.67
CA GLU A 239 21.07 -13.29 -1.58
C GLU A 239 22.02 -12.97 -2.74
N ALA A 240 21.52 -12.77 -3.96
CA ALA A 240 22.36 -12.34 -5.08
C ALA A 240 23.02 -10.98 -4.81
N ILE A 241 22.28 -10.02 -4.21
CA ILE A 241 22.85 -8.75 -3.75
C ILE A 241 23.93 -8.98 -2.70
N ASP A 242 23.68 -9.85 -1.72
CA ASP A 242 24.66 -10.19 -0.68
C ASP A 242 25.96 -10.80 -1.27
N ASN A 243 25.85 -11.49 -2.42
CA ASN A 243 27.00 -12.06 -3.15
C ASN A 243 27.68 -11.08 -4.13
N GLY A 244 27.28 -9.80 -4.14
CA GLY A 244 27.94 -8.76 -4.94
C GLY A 244 27.27 -8.42 -6.26
N VAL A 245 26.11 -9.02 -6.59
CA VAL A 245 25.33 -8.57 -7.76
C VAL A 245 24.78 -7.17 -7.48
N ARG A 246 24.97 -6.26 -8.44
CA ARG A 246 24.45 -4.90 -8.37
C ARG A 246 23.54 -4.55 -9.55
N VAL A 247 23.75 -5.18 -10.70
CA VAL A 247 23.01 -4.90 -11.93
C VAL A 247 21.99 -6.00 -12.21
N PHE A 248 20.74 -5.60 -12.43
CA PHE A 248 19.61 -6.49 -12.74
C PHE A 248 19.00 -6.07 -14.07
N ASP A 249 19.05 -6.97 -15.06
CA ASP A 249 18.47 -6.79 -16.38
C ASP A 249 17.09 -7.45 -16.48
N CYS A 250 16.12 -6.69 -16.97
CA CYS A 250 14.76 -7.13 -17.24
C CYS A 250 14.23 -6.48 -18.53
N GLY A 251 12.91 -6.42 -18.70
CA GLY A 251 12.26 -5.79 -19.83
C GLY A 251 10.78 -5.59 -19.56
N ASP A 252 10.19 -4.58 -20.19
CA ASP A 252 8.76 -4.29 -20.16
C ASP A 252 7.89 -5.49 -20.59
N ILE A 253 8.39 -6.29 -21.53
CA ILE A 253 7.76 -7.51 -22.04
C ILE A 253 7.98 -8.75 -21.15
N TYR A 254 8.83 -8.67 -20.12
CA TYR A 254 9.02 -9.77 -19.17
C TYR A 254 7.94 -9.69 -18.10
N THR A 255 6.76 -10.23 -18.40
CA THR A 255 5.56 -10.12 -17.56
C THR A 255 5.88 -10.47 -16.10
N GLY A 256 5.64 -9.51 -15.19
CA GLY A 256 5.81 -9.65 -13.74
C GLY A 256 7.20 -9.33 -13.19
N VAL A 257 8.23 -9.21 -14.02
CA VAL A 257 9.63 -9.08 -13.55
C VAL A 257 9.95 -7.67 -13.03
N GLU A 258 9.51 -6.62 -13.72
CA GLU A 258 9.68 -5.24 -13.22
C GLU A 258 9.00 -5.06 -11.86
N LEU A 259 7.81 -5.66 -11.67
CA LEU A 259 7.09 -5.62 -10.40
C LEU A 259 7.87 -6.35 -9.30
N LEU A 260 8.46 -7.50 -9.63
CA LEU A 260 9.31 -8.26 -8.71
C LEU A 260 10.55 -7.46 -8.31
N TYR A 261 11.18 -6.76 -9.25
CA TYR A 261 12.33 -5.90 -8.96
C TYR A 261 11.95 -4.65 -8.17
N GLY A 262 10.73 -4.11 -8.33
CA GLY A 262 10.22 -3.09 -7.42
C GLY A 262 10.11 -3.57 -5.98
N ARG A 263 9.68 -4.82 -5.78
CA ARG A 263 9.68 -5.45 -4.43
C ARG A 263 11.10 -5.71 -3.91
N LEU A 264 12.04 -6.05 -4.79
CA LEU A 264 13.46 -6.18 -4.43
C LEU A 264 14.02 -4.85 -3.92
N ILE A 265 13.70 -3.74 -4.59
CA ILE A 265 14.11 -2.39 -4.17
C ILE A 265 13.55 -2.07 -2.78
N GLU A 266 12.25 -2.28 -2.55
CA GLU A 266 11.65 -2.06 -1.23
C GLU A 266 12.25 -2.97 -0.14
N ALA A 267 12.44 -4.26 -0.45
CA ALA A 267 12.99 -5.21 0.51
C ALA A 267 14.47 -4.92 0.84
N HIS A 268 15.25 -4.45 -0.13
CA HIS A 268 16.61 -3.98 0.08
C HIS A 268 16.62 -2.71 0.94
N ALA A 269 15.73 -1.76 0.66
CA ALA A 269 15.55 -0.56 1.47
C ALA A 269 15.16 -0.90 2.92
N GLY A 270 14.26 -1.85 3.13
CA GLY A 270 13.88 -2.36 4.45
C GLY A 270 15.02 -3.04 5.23
N ARG A 271 16.13 -3.39 4.56
CA ARG A 271 17.36 -3.90 5.17
C ARG A 271 18.45 -2.82 5.35
N GLY A 272 18.09 -1.54 5.15
CA GLY A 272 19.02 -0.40 5.22
C GLY A 272 19.84 -0.16 3.96
N GLY A 273 19.48 -0.82 2.84
CA GLY A 273 20.14 -0.62 1.55
C GLY A 273 19.63 0.62 0.82
N ARG A 274 20.46 1.22 -0.04
CA ARG A 274 20.06 2.39 -0.84
C ARG A 274 19.56 1.96 -2.23
N ARG A 275 18.66 2.74 -2.82
CA ARG A 275 18.19 2.50 -4.20
C ARG A 275 19.34 2.50 -5.20
N GLU A 276 20.37 3.32 -4.94
CA GLU A 276 21.54 3.49 -5.79
C GLU A 276 22.45 2.26 -5.81
N ASP A 277 22.37 1.40 -4.78
CA ASP A 277 23.16 0.16 -4.69
C ASP A 277 22.70 -0.88 -5.72
N ILE A 278 21.49 -0.74 -6.25
CA ILE A 278 20.90 -1.62 -7.26
C ILE A 278 20.79 -0.82 -8.56
N LYS A 279 21.21 -1.38 -9.69
CA LYS A 279 21.01 -0.81 -11.03
C LYS A 279 20.01 -1.67 -11.79
N ILE A 280 18.92 -1.05 -12.24
CA ILE A 280 17.90 -1.74 -13.04
C ILE A 280 18.04 -1.34 -14.51
N HIS A 281 18.33 -2.33 -15.34
CA HIS A 281 18.28 -2.20 -16.79
C HIS A 281 16.93 -2.76 -17.25
N THR A 282 16.05 -1.91 -17.79
CA THR A 282 14.81 -2.36 -18.43
C THR A 282 14.87 -2.13 -19.94
N LYS A 283 13.79 -2.46 -20.63
CA LYS A 283 13.66 -2.35 -22.08
C LYS A 283 12.40 -1.57 -22.44
N LEU A 284 12.44 -0.90 -23.59
CA LEU A 284 11.27 -0.39 -24.30
C LEU A 284 11.12 -1.24 -25.55
N VAL A 285 10.14 -2.13 -25.57
CA VAL A 285 9.89 -3.05 -26.69
C VAL A 285 8.48 -2.82 -27.22
N PRO A 286 8.26 -1.85 -28.12
CA PRO A 286 6.93 -1.61 -28.66
C PRO A 286 6.36 -2.85 -29.34
N ASP A 287 5.06 -3.10 -29.14
CA ASP A 287 4.37 -4.20 -29.80
C ASP A 287 4.43 -3.99 -31.32
N LEU A 288 4.73 -5.06 -32.08
CA LEU A 288 4.84 -5.00 -33.54
C LEU A 288 3.59 -4.39 -34.20
N ASP A 289 2.40 -4.71 -33.69
CA ASP A 289 1.12 -4.19 -34.22
C ASP A 289 0.95 -2.68 -33.96
N VAL A 290 1.60 -2.15 -32.92
CA VAL A 290 1.63 -0.70 -32.65
C VAL A 290 2.62 -0.02 -33.59
N ILE A 291 3.81 -0.62 -33.79
CA ILE A 291 4.82 -0.13 -34.75
C ILE A 291 4.20 -0.05 -36.16
N LYS A 292 3.56 -1.11 -36.64
CA LYS A 292 2.99 -1.17 -38.00
C LYS A 292 1.89 -0.14 -38.26
N ARG A 293 1.20 0.32 -37.20
CA ARG A 293 0.17 1.35 -37.28
C ARG A 293 0.70 2.77 -37.06
N GLY A 294 2.02 2.95 -36.90
CA GLY A 294 2.62 4.25 -36.57
C GLY A 294 2.22 4.77 -35.19
N GLY A 295 1.85 3.88 -34.26
CA GLY A 295 1.29 4.24 -32.95
C GLY A 295 2.33 4.55 -31.86
N VAL A 296 3.63 4.45 -32.16
CA VAL A 296 4.71 4.72 -31.19
C VAL A 296 5.00 6.22 -31.15
N ASN A 297 4.14 6.96 -30.46
CA ASN A 297 4.28 8.41 -30.26
C ASN A 297 4.79 8.73 -28.84
N GLU A 298 4.94 10.03 -28.53
CA GLU A 298 5.40 10.48 -27.21
C GLU A 298 4.56 9.93 -26.05
N SER A 299 3.23 9.95 -26.19
CA SER A 299 2.31 9.41 -25.17
C SER A 299 2.55 7.93 -24.91
N TYR A 300 2.76 7.14 -25.98
CA TYR A 300 3.06 5.71 -25.88
C TYR A 300 4.39 5.47 -25.14
N VAL A 301 5.47 6.15 -25.56
CA VAL A 301 6.80 5.96 -24.96
C VAL A 301 6.81 6.38 -23.50
N ARG A 302 6.28 7.57 -23.17
CA ARG A 302 6.14 8.03 -21.79
C ARG A 302 5.25 7.10 -20.97
N GLY A 303 4.17 6.57 -21.56
CA GLY A 303 3.28 5.59 -20.93
C GLY A 303 4.00 4.30 -20.55
N VAL A 304 4.79 3.72 -21.46
CA VAL A 304 5.61 2.53 -21.19
C VAL A 304 6.63 2.80 -20.08
N ILE A 305 7.37 3.91 -20.16
CA ILE A 305 8.37 4.25 -19.13
C ILE A 305 7.69 4.51 -17.78
N ARG A 306 6.56 5.21 -17.74
CA ARG A 306 5.78 5.44 -16.50
C ARG A 306 5.33 4.13 -15.88
N ARG A 307 4.83 3.19 -16.69
CA ARG A 307 4.46 1.86 -16.23
C ARG A 307 5.66 1.10 -15.65
N SER A 308 6.82 1.16 -16.30
CA SER A 308 8.07 0.58 -15.79
C SER A 308 8.48 1.19 -14.44
N LEU A 309 8.48 2.53 -14.31
CA LEU A 309 8.77 3.22 -13.04
C LEU A 309 7.82 2.80 -11.92
N ASN A 310 6.52 2.70 -12.22
CA ASN A 310 5.50 2.26 -11.28
C ASN A 310 5.74 0.83 -10.81
N ARG A 311 6.00 -0.10 -11.74
CA ARG A 311 6.30 -1.50 -11.41
C ARG A 311 7.58 -1.63 -10.60
N LEU A 312 8.61 -0.86 -10.96
CA LEU A 312 9.89 -0.80 -10.26
C LEU A 312 9.83 -0.01 -8.95
N LYS A 313 8.72 0.68 -8.66
CA LYS A 313 8.57 1.56 -7.49
C LYS A 313 9.73 2.55 -7.35
N SER A 314 10.11 3.17 -8.46
CA SER A 314 11.27 4.05 -8.54
C SER A 314 10.94 5.34 -9.27
N LEU A 315 11.65 6.43 -8.92
CA LEU A 315 11.51 7.73 -9.57
C LEU A 315 12.32 7.82 -10.88
N TYR A 316 13.24 6.88 -11.12
CA TYR A 316 14.07 6.84 -12.31
C TYR A 316 14.38 5.40 -12.73
N VAL A 317 14.73 5.23 -14.01
CA VAL A 317 15.31 3.99 -14.56
C VAL A 317 16.81 4.20 -14.81
N ASP A 318 17.66 3.27 -14.38
CA ASP A 318 19.12 3.39 -14.56
C ASP A 318 19.53 3.27 -16.03
N LEU A 319 18.91 2.36 -16.78
CA LEU A 319 19.11 2.19 -18.21
C LEU A 319 17.83 1.72 -18.90
N VAL A 320 17.42 2.39 -19.97
CA VAL A 320 16.38 1.91 -20.89
C VAL A 320 17.03 1.43 -22.18
N GLN A 321 16.76 0.18 -22.55
CA GLN A 321 17.28 -0.44 -23.77
C GLN A 321 16.17 -0.52 -24.83
N LEU A 322 16.28 0.27 -25.89
CA LEU A 322 15.29 0.31 -26.97
C LEU A 322 15.40 -0.94 -27.85
N HIS A 323 14.26 -1.53 -28.22
CA HIS A 323 14.15 -2.57 -29.24
C HIS A 323 13.26 -2.09 -30.41
N TRP A 324 13.54 -2.58 -31.61
CA TRP A 324 12.67 -2.39 -32.77
C TRP A 324 12.57 -3.66 -33.61
N TRP A 325 11.34 -4.11 -33.87
CA TRP A 325 11.08 -5.38 -34.56
C TRP A 325 11.34 -5.30 -36.06
N GLU A 326 10.87 -4.23 -36.72
CA GLU A 326 10.88 -4.10 -38.18
C GLU A 326 11.47 -2.75 -38.58
N TRP A 327 12.72 -2.76 -39.07
CA TRP A 327 13.49 -1.53 -39.34
C TRP A 327 12.86 -0.64 -40.42
N SER A 328 12.13 -1.22 -41.37
CA SER A 328 11.42 -0.46 -42.41
C SER A 328 10.23 0.35 -41.88
N SER A 329 9.76 0.07 -40.65
CA SER A 329 8.67 0.81 -40.03
C SER A 329 9.19 2.07 -39.33
N PRO A 330 8.56 3.26 -39.56
CA PRO A 330 9.02 4.53 -39.02
C PRO A 330 8.80 4.63 -37.49
N GLY A 331 9.48 5.58 -36.83
CA GLY A 331 9.23 5.94 -35.43
C GLY A 331 10.36 5.61 -34.45
N VAL A 332 11.42 4.90 -34.88
CA VAL A 332 12.56 4.58 -33.98
C VAL A 332 13.28 5.84 -33.49
N MET A 333 13.49 6.82 -34.37
CA MET A 333 14.13 8.09 -34.03
C MET A 333 13.24 8.97 -33.16
N ASP A 334 11.92 8.95 -33.39
CA ASP A 334 10.95 9.66 -32.55
C ASP A 334 10.94 9.09 -31.12
N ALA A 335 10.95 7.76 -31.00
CA ALA A 335 11.04 7.09 -29.70
C ALA A 335 12.35 7.42 -28.98
N LEU A 336 13.48 7.45 -29.69
CA LEU A 336 14.76 7.89 -29.14
C LEU A 336 14.70 9.35 -28.68
N HIS A 337 14.12 10.26 -29.48
CA HIS A 337 13.99 11.67 -29.10
C HIS A 337 13.21 11.84 -27.79
N VAL A 338 12.11 11.10 -27.63
CA VAL A 338 11.32 11.10 -26.38
C VAL A 338 12.12 10.53 -25.21
N LEU A 339 12.89 9.45 -25.41
CA LEU A 339 13.81 8.94 -24.38
C LEU A 339 14.87 9.97 -24.01
N GLY A 340 15.39 10.74 -24.97
CA GLY A 340 16.33 11.84 -24.73
C GLY A 340 15.72 12.97 -23.89
N SER A 341 14.45 13.32 -24.13
CA SER A 341 13.71 14.25 -23.28
C SER A 341 13.54 13.72 -21.86
N LEU A 342 13.14 12.45 -21.72
CA LEU A 342 13.04 11.78 -20.41
C LEU A 342 14.40 11.68 -19.70
N GLN A 343 15.50 11.62 -20.45
CA GLN A 343 16.84 11.65 -19.89
C GLN A 343 17.21 13.02 -19.34
N LYS A 344 16.88 14.11 -20.07
CA LYS A 344 17.05 15.48 -19.58
C LYS A 344 16.19 15.76 -18.34
N GLU A 345 15.02 15.15 -18.24
CA GLU A 345 14.13 15.21 -17.08
C GLU A 345 14.63 14.39 -15.86
N GLY A 346 15.69 13.58 -16.02
CA GLY A 346 16.23 12.72 -14.96
C GLY A 346 15.44 11.43 -14.71
N ILE A 347 14.38 11.18 -15.49
CA ILE A 347 13.53 9.99 -15.40
C ILE A 347 14.26 8.75 -15.95
N VAL A 348 15.05 8.92 -17.01
CA VAL A 348 15.89 7.86 -17.60
C VAL A 348 17.36 8.29 -17.47
N ARG A 349 18.21 7.52 -16.80
CA ARG A 349 19.61 7.94 -16.62
C ARG A 349 20.47 7.68 -17.87
N LYS A 350 20.38 6.48 -18.42
CA LYS A 350 21.14 6.05 -19.60
C LYS A 350 20.21 5.45 -20.64
N ILE A 351 20.63 5.53 -21.90
CA ILE A 351 19.89 4.98 -23.04
C ILE A 351 20.79 3.95 -23.72
N GLY A 352 20.25 2.77 -23.99
CA GLY A 352 20.90 1.71 -24.73
C GLY A 352 20.02 1.18 -25.84
N LEU A 353 20.60 0.30 -26.64
CA LEU A 353 19.95 -0.41 -27.72
C LEU A 353 19.87 -1.91 -27.36
N THR A 354 18.94 -2.65 -27.93
CA THR A 354 18.97 -4.12 -27.86
C THR A 354 18.57 -4.74 -29.19
N ASN A 355 19.38 -5.70 -29.64
CA ASN A 355 19.17 -6.48 -30.85
C ASN A 355 19.20 -5.67 -32.18
N PHE A 356 19.93 -4.56 -32.21
CA PHE A 356 20.27 -3.88 -33.47
C PHE A 356 21.53 -4.47 -34.10
N ASN A 357 21.60 -4.45 -35.42
CA ASN A 357 22.81 -4.85 -36.15
C ASN A 357 23.79 -3.67 -36.31
N ALA A 358 24.97 -3.91 -36.90
CA ALA A 358 26.00 -2.87 -37.06
C ALA A 358 25.53 -1.68 -37.90
N GLU A 359 24.86 -1.91 -39.03
CA GLU A 359 24.35 -0.86 -39.91
C GLU A 359 23.31 0.02 -39.22
N GLN A 360 22.32 -0.60 -38.57
CA GLN A 360 21.27 0.11 -37.84
C GLN A 360 21.83 0.89 -36.65
N THR A 361 22.78 0.30 -35.92
CA THR A 361 23.42 0.96 -34.78
C THR A 361 24.21 2.18 -35.23
N LYS A 362 24.93 2.07 -36.36
CA LYS A 362 25.66 3.19 -36.94
C LYS A 362 24.71 4.31 -37.37
N GLU A 363 23.63 3.98 -38.07
CA GLU A 363 22.61 4.96 -38.48
C GLU A 363 21.98 5.69 -37.30
N ILE A 364 21.69 4.98 -36.20
CA ILE A 364 21.19 5.59 -34.96
C ILE A 364 22.21 6.56 -34.37
N ILE A 365 23.47 6.12 -34.20
CA ILE A 365 24.53 6.94 -33.59
C ILE A 365 24.80 8.21 -34.42
N GLU A 366 24.85 8.09 -35.74
CA GLU A 366 25.07 9.22 -36.65
C GLU A 366 23.84 10.13 -36.75
N GLY A 367 22.63 9.59 -36.55
CA GLY A 367 21.36 10.29 -36.70
C GLY A 367 20.81 10.99 -35.45
N THR A 368 21.45 10.83 -34.28
CA THR A 368 20.96 11.41 -33.01
C THR A 368 22.06 12.07 -32.19
N GLU A 369 21.73 13.15 -31.48
CA GLU A 369 22.62 13.77 -30.49
C GLU A 369 22.62 13.02 -29.14
N ILE A 370 21.73 12.03 -29.00
CA ILE A 370 21.58 11.25 -27.76
C ILE A 370 22.73 10.26 -27.62
N ARG A 371 23.43 10.30 -26.49
CA ARG A 371 24.49 9.34 -26.21
C ARG A 371 23.92 7.94 -26.00
N ILE A 372 24.24 7.02 -26.92
CA ILE A 372 23.99 5.59 -26.74
C ILE A 372 25.08 5.00 -25.83
N ASN A 373 24.69 4.49 -24.66
CA ASN A 373 25.63 3.99 -23.67
C ASN A 373 25.97 2.51 -23.85
N SER A 374 25.03 1.73 -24.38
CA SER A 374 25.18 0.28 -24.50
C SER A 374 24.36 -0.32 -25.62
N ILE A 375 24.74 -1.52 -26.04
CA ILE A 375 23.92 -2.39 -26.87
C ILE A 375 23.88 -3.81 -26.30
N GLN A 376 22.67 -4.32 -26.05
CA GLN A 376 22.45 -5.68 -25.58
C GLN A 376 22.19 -6.63 -26.75
N VAL A 377 23.06 -7.64 -26.93
CA VAL A 377 23.01 -8.59 -28.05
C VAL A 377 23.36 -10.01 -27.62
N GLN A 378 22.94 -11.00 -28.43
CA GLN A 378 23.37 -12.38 -28.25
C GLN A 378 24.85 -12.50 -28.64
N LEU A 379 25.67 -13.00 -27.72
CA LEU A 379 27.10 -13.25 -27.95
C LEU A 379 27.52 -14.42 -27.08
N SER A 380 28.16 -15.44 -27.68
CA SER A 380 28.68 -16.60 -26.96
C SER A 380 29.85 -17.20 -27.72
N VAL A 381 30.39 -18.31 -27.21
CA VAL A 381 31.43 -19.09 -27.91
C VAL A 381 30.94 -19.55 -29.31
N ILE A 382 29.65 -19.87 -29.45
CA ILE A 382 29.04 -20.42 -30.68
C ILE A 382 28.25 -19.40 -31.52
N ASP A 383 27.90 -18.23 -30.95
CA ASP A 383 27.29 -17.12 -31.69
C ASP A 383 28.24 -15.94 -31.74
N GLN A 384 29.00 -15.87 -32.84
CA GLN A 384 29.97 -14.81 -33.10
C GLN A 384 29.45 -13.71 -34.04
N ARG A 385 28.12 -13.64 -34.29
CA ARG A 385 27.55 -12.63 -35.21
C ARG A 385 27.96 -11.19 -34.87
N PRO A 386 27.99 -10.75 -33.59
CA PRO A 386 28.47 -9.39 -33.25
C PRO A 386 29.93 -9.14 -33.63
N ILE A 387 30.80 -10.16 -33.54
CA ILE A 387 32.22 -10.06 -33.90
C ILE A 387 32.35 -10.01 -35.43
N LYS A 388 31.76 -11.00 -36.12
CA LYS A 388 31.90 -11.18 -37.58
C LYS A 388 31.23 -10.08 -38.40
N SER A 389 30.18 -9.43 -37.88
CA SER A 389 29.48 -8.33 -38.55
C SER A 389 30.12 -6.94 -38.35
N GLY A 390 31.18 -6.84 -37.55
CA GLY A 390 31.82 -5.56 -37.24
C GLY A 390 31.13 -4.73 -36.14
N LEU A 391 30.07 -5.25 -35.50
CA LEU A 391 29.38 -4.54 -34.42
C LEU A 391 30.31 -4.29 -33.21
N VAL A 392 31.17 -5.25 -32.86
CA VAL A 392 32.16 -5.08 -31.78
C VAL A 392 33.11 -3.91 -32.09
N THR A 393 33.64 -3.85 -33.31
CA THR A 393 34.51 -2.75 -33.75
C THR A 393 33.80 -1.40 -33.69
N LEU A 394 32.57 -1.32 -34.21
CA LEU A 394 31.75 -0.11 -34.16
C LEU A 394 31.51 0.36 -32.72
N CYS A 395 31.23 -0.58 -31.80
CA CYS A 395 31.00 -0.28 -30.39
C CYS A 395 32.26 0.29 -29.73
N ASN A 396 33.44 -0.28 -30.04
CA ASN A 396 34.72 0.22 -29.55
C ASN A 396 34.97 1.67 -30.02
N GLU A 397 34.81 1.93 -31.33
CA GLU A 397 35.05 3.24 -31.95
C GLU A 397 34.14 4.34 -31.38
N ASN A 398 32.92 3.99 -30.95
CA ASN A 398 31.92 4.94 -30.46
C ASN A 398 31.74 4.92 -28.93
N ASN A 399 32.60 4.20 -28.19
CA ASN A 399 32.51 4.04 -26.74
C ASN A 399 31.12 3.56 -26.26
N VAL A 400 30.56 2.60 -26.98
CA VAL A 400 29.31 1.89 -26.64
C VAL A 400 29.68 0.55 -26.02
N LYS A 401 29.12 0.21 -24.85
CA LYS A 401 29.38 -1.07 -24.19
C LYS A 401 28.45 -2.17 -24.68
N ILE A 402 28.98 -3.39 -24.83
CA ILE A 402 28.18 -4.56 -25.17
C ILE A 402 27.72 -5.26 -23.89
N PHE A 403 26.41 -5.52 -23.81
CA PHE A 403 25.85 -6.41 -22.78
C PHE A 403 25.44 -7.73 -23.43
N ALA A 404 26.23 -8.76 -23.17
CA ALA A 404 26.07 -10.06 -23.81
C ALA A 404 25.04 -10.91 -23.07
N TYR A 405 23.97 -11.32 -23.76
CA TYR A 405 23.08 -12.37 -23.27
C TYR A 405 23.31 -13.67 -24.05
N GLY A 406 22.85 -14.80 -23.48
CA GLY A 406 22.97 -16.09 -24.16
C GLY A 406 24.38 -16.68 -24.15
N VAL A 407 25.27 -16.13 -23.33
CA VAL A 407 26.68 -16.55 -23.19
C VAL A 407 26.82 -18.05 -22.90
N LEU A 408 25.93 -18.61 -22.08
CA LEU A 408 25.91 -20.03 -21.75
C LEU A 408 24.98 -20.88 -22.63
N ALA A 409 24.46 -20.33 -23.73
CA ALA A 409 23.51 -20.97 -24.63
C ALA A 409 22.32 -21.63 -23.87
N GLY A 410 21.69 -20.89 -22.94
CA GLY A 410 20.57 -21.42 -22.15
C GLY A 410 20.93 -22.50 -21.13
N GLY A 411 22.23 -22.69 -20.86
CA GLY A 411 22.76 -23.72 -19.97
C GLY A 411 23.45 -24.87 -20.70
N PHE A 412 23.47 -24.90 -22.03
CA PHE A 412 24.15 -25.95 -22.80
C PHE A 412 25.69 -25.89 -22.67
N LEU A 413 26.27 -24.71 -22.47
CA LEU A 413 27.72 -24.54 -22.25
C LEU A 413 28.05 -24.73 -20.76
N THR A 414 27.77 -25.92 -20.23
CA THR A 414 28.05 -26.31 -18.83
C THR A 414 28.45 -27.78 -18.74
N ASP A 415 29.12 -28.17 -17.66
CA ASP A 415 29.70 -29.52 -17.50
C ASP A 415 28.65 -30.65 -17.59
N GLN A 416 27.40 -30.36 -17.21
CA GLN A 416 26.32 -31.36 -17.19
C GLN A 416 25.97 -31.93 -18.59
N TRP A 417 26.34 -31.23 -19.67
CA TRP A 417 26.03 -31.61 -21.05
C TRP A 417 27.16 -32.37 -21.75
N ILE A 418 28.32 -32.52 -21.10
CA ILE A 418 29.45 -33.27 -21.64
C ILE A 418 29.08 -34.74 -21.80
N GLY A 419 29.29 -35.29 -23.01
CA GLY A 419 28.99 -36.68 -23.35
C GLY A 419 27.50 -37.02 -23.38
N LYS A 420 26.60 -36.02 -23.32
CA LYS A 420 25.15 -36.26 -23.36
C LYS A 420 24.64 -36.32 -24.80
N PRO A 421 23.67 -37.21 -25.11
CA PRO A 421 22.99 -37.20 -26.39
C PRO A 421 22.15 -35.92 -26.56
N LYS A 422 21.84 -35.55 -27.80
CA LYS A 422 20.97 -34.40 -28.10
C LYS A 422 19.61 -34.59 -27.40
N PRO A 423 19.17 -33.63 -26.56
CA PRO A 423 17.90 -33.74 -25.85
C PRO A 423 16.72 -33.71 -26.83
N SER A 424 15.70 -34.54 -26.57
CA SER A 424 14.46 -34.59 -27.36
C SER A 424 13.33 -33.73 -26.80
N ASN A 425 13.39 -33.37 -25.50
CA ASN A 425 12.40 -32.56 -24.81
C ASN A 425 13.07 -31.42 -24.02
N PHE A 426 12.39 -30.28 -23.92
CA PHE A 426 12.92 -29.08 -23.26
C PHE A 426 12.02 -28.60 -22.14
N SER A 427 12.61 -28.25 -20.99
CA SER A 427 11.87 -27.78 -19.81
C SER A 427 11.49 -26.30 -19.86
N ASN A 428 12.17 -25.51 -20.70
CA ASN A 428 11.92 -24.07 -20.79
C ASN A 428 12.18 -23.54 -22.20
N ARG A 429 11.66 -22.34 -22.49
CA ARG A 429 11.79 -21.69 -23.80
C ARG A 429 13.22 -21.33 -24.19
N SER A 430 14.11 -21.07 -23.23
CA SER A 430 15.51 -20.77 -23.54
C SER A 430 16.20 -21.97 -24.18
N LEU A 431 16.00 -23.18 -23.64
CA LEU A 431 16.60 -24.39 -24.21
C LEU A 431 16.14 -24.62 -25.66
N VAL A 432 14.85 -24.39 -25.95
CA VAL A 432 14.32 -24.46 -27.33
C VAL A 432 15.06 -23.48 -28.24
N LYS A 433 15.19 -22.21 -27.82
CA LYS A 433 15.88 -21.18 -28.60
C LYS A 433 17.35 -21.53 -28.86
N TYR A 434 18.10 -21.88 -27.82
CA TYR A 434 19.54 -22.09 -27.96
C TYR A 434 19.89 -23.43 -28.61
N GLN A 435 18.99 -24.41 -28.61
CA GLN A 435 19.15 -25.60 -29.45
C GLN A 435 19.20 -25.23 -30.94
N LEU A 436 18.37 -24.28 -31.40
CA LEU A 436 18.43 -23.83 -32.79
C LEU A 436 19.76 -23.16 -33.12
N ILE A 437 20.33 -22.41 -32.18
CA ILE A 437 21.66 -21.79 -32.34
C ILE A 437 22.77 -22.85 -32.40
N ILE A 438 22.66 -23.93 -31.62
CA ILE A 438 23.59 -25.07 -31.70
C ILE A 438 23.46 -25.77 -33.06
N ASP A 439 22.23 -25.96 -33.55
CA ASP A 439 21.97 -26.58 -34.85
C ASP A 439 22.50 -25.72 -36.02
N ASP A 440 22.52 -24.40 -35.88
CA ASP A 440 23.13 -23.51 -36.87
C ASP A 440 24.66 -23.42 -36.72
N PHE A 441 25.19 -23.58 -35.51
CA PHE A 441 26.64 -23.71 -35.29
C PHE A 441 27.20 -24.94 -36.02
N GLY A 442 26.53 -26.08 -35.90
CA GLY A 442 26.82 -27.30 -36.65
C GLY A 442 26.09 -28.53 -36.12
N SER A 443 26.73 -29.70 -36.16
CA SER A 443 26.13 -30.91 -35.59
C SER A 443 26.22 -30.93 -34.06
N TRP A 444 25.36 -31.71 -33.41
CA TRP A 444 25.47 -31.97 -31.98
C TRP A 444 26.83 -32.57 -31.61
N ASP A 445 27.39 -33.42 -32.48
CA ASP A 445 28.73 -34.00 -32.28
C ASP A 445 29.81 -32.92 -32.28
N LEU A 446 29.74 -31.96 -33.20
CA LEU A 446 30.67 -30.83 -33.21
C LEU A 446 30.50 -29.94 -31.96
N PHE A 447 29.28 -29.80 -31.46
CA PHE A 447 29.04 -29.12 -30.18
C PHE A 447 29.63 -29.89 -28.99
N GLN A 448 29.61 -31.22 -29.00
CA GLN A 448 30.26 -32.06 -27.99
C GLN A 448 31.80 -32.00 -28.06
N ASP A 449 32.37 -31.91 -29.26
CA ASP A 449 33.80 -31.64 -29.45
C ASP A 449 34.19 -30.30 -28.82
N LEU A 450 33.38 -29.26 -29.02
CA LEU A 450 33.59 -27.95 -28.39
C LEU A 450 33.51 -28.04 -26.87
N LEU A 451 32.50 -28.72 -26.30
CA LEU A 451 32.39 -28.91 -24.86
C LEU A 451 33.60 -29.63 -24.27
N SER A 452 34.14 -30.61 -24.98
CA SER A 452 35.32 -31.37 -24.56
C SER A 452 36.60 -30.51 -24.57
N VAL A 453 36.75 -29.61 -25.54
CA VAL A 453 37.83 -28.62 -25.56
C VAL A 453 37.67 -27.61 -24.43
N LEU A 454 36.47 -27.03 -24.24
CA LEU A 454 36.21 -26.11 -23.14
C LEU A 454 36.44 -26.76 -21.77
N HIS A 455 36.10 -28.04 -21.62
CA HIS A 455 36.35 -28.80 -20.41
C HIS A 455 37.84 -29.05 -20.18
N SER A 456 38.59 -29.35 -21.25
CA SER A 456 40.06 -29.52 -21.17
C SER A 456 40.75 -28.22 -20.74
N VAL A 457 40.29 -27.07 -21.25
CA VAL A 457 40.75 -25.74 -20.80
C VAL A 457 40.37 -25.51 -19.34
N ALA A 458 39.14 -25.85 -18.93
CA ALA A 458 38.72 -25.70 -17.54
C ALA A 458 39.61 -26.53 -16.59
N LEU A 459 39.95 -27.77 -16.97
CA LEU A 459 40.86 -28.63 -16.21
C LEU A 459 42.28 -28.06 -16.12
N SER A 460 42.82 -27.47 -17.19
CA SER A 460 44.18 -26.90 -17.17
C SER A 460 44.32 -25.69 -16.25
N HIS A 461 43.21 -25.01 -15.96
CA HIS A 461 43.15 -23.88 -15.03
C HIS A 461 42.72 -24.30 -13.60
N SER A 462 42.50 -25.60 -13.33
CA SER A 462 42.06 -26.08 -12.01
C SER A 462 43.21 -26.69 -11.18
N PRO A 463 43.45 -26.26 -9.92
CA PRO A 463 42.80 -25.16 -9.21
C PRO A 463 43.37 -23.78 -9.63
N LEU A 464 42.53 -22.74 -9.56
CA LEU A 464 42.90 -21.35 -9.85
C LEU A 464 43.03 -20.54 -8.57
N THR A 465 44.18 -19.91 -8.36
CA THR A 465 44.41 -18.96 -7.27
C THR A 465 44.41 -17.54 -7.83
N VAL A 466 43.51 -16.69 -7.34
CA VAL A 466 43.34 -15.32 -7.79
C VAL A 466 43.69 -14.35 -6.67
N GLN A 467 44.62 -13.44 -6.91
CA GLN A 467 44.86 -12.32 -6.02
C GLN A 467 43.81 -11.23 -6.29
N ALA A 468 42.77 -11.15 -5.46
CA ALA A 468 41.68 -10.19 -5.67
C ALA A 468 42.03 -8.79 -5.14
N THR A 469 42.74 -8.72 -4.02
CA THR A 469 43.34 -7.50 -3.44
C THR A 469 44.70 -7.86 -2.82
N PRO A 470 45.58 -6.91 -2.44
CA PRO A 470 46.84 -7.24 -1.77
C PRO A 470 46.69 -8.10 -0.50
N ASP A 471 45.53 -8.06 0.15
CA ASP A 471 45.22 -8.80 1.38
C ASP A 471 44.29 -10.01 1.15
N ASP A 472 43.64 -10.15 -0.02
CA ASP A 472 42.64 -11.19 -0.31
C ASP A 472 43.07 -12.11 -1.46
N VAL A 473 43.17 -13.41 -1.15
CA VAL A 473 43.40 -14.49 -2.12
C VAL A 473 42.12 -15.31 -2.24
N ILE A 474 41.60 -15.42 -3.46
CA ILE A 474 40.46 -16.28 -3.80
C ILE A 474 41.02 -17.59 -4.35
N GLN A 475 40.64 -18.71 -3.73
CA GLN A 475 40.96 -20.05 -4.20
C GLN A 475 39.73 -20.64 -4.91
N ILE A 476 39.92 -21.15 -6.12
CA ILE A 476 38.90 -21.80 -6.92
C ILE A 476 39.39 -23.22 -7.20
N ASP A 477 38.81 -24.21 -6.54
CA ASP A 477 39.26 -25.59 -6.64
C ASP A 477 38.98 -26.21 -8.02
N HIS A 478 37.84 -25.83 -8.61
CA HIS A 478 37.36 -26.38 -9.87
C HIS A 478 36.85 -25.25 -10.78
N VAL A 479 37.55 -25.03 -11.88
CA VAL A 479 37.10 -24.18 -12.98
C VAL A 479 36.16 -25.02 -13.87
N THR A 480 35.02 -24.47 -14.25
CA THR A 480 33.98 -25.17 -15.02
C THR A 480 33.93 -24.71 -16.48
N VAL A 481 33.29 -25.49 -17.38
CA VAL A 481 33.03 -25.06 -18.76
C VAL A 481 32.28 -23.73 -18.81
N ALA A 482 31.35 -23.50 -17.85
CA ALA A 482 30.60 -22.25 -17.77
C ALA A 482 31.52 -21.04 -17.54
N MET A 483 32.51 -21.19 -16.65
CA MET A 483 33.49 -20.14 -16.38
C MET A 483 34.35 -19.84 -17.61
N VAL A 484 34.81 -20.87 -18.33
CA VAL A 484 35.58 -20.69 -19.59
C VAL A 484 34.75 -19.98 -20.64
N ALA A 485 33.47 -20.35 -20.82
CA ALA A 485 32.58 -19.71 -21.78
C ALA A 485 32.30 -18.23 -21.45
N ILE A 486 32.12 -17.90 -20.17
CA ILE A 486 31.98 -16.51 -19.70
C ILE A 486 33.28 -15.73 -19.93
N ALA A 487 34.42 -16.27 -19.50
CA ALA A 487 35.74 -15.65 -19.67
C ALA A 487 36.08 -15.43 -21.15
N TYR A 488 35.70 -16.35 -22.03
CA TYR A 488 35.82 -16.19 -23.48
C TYR A 488 35.11 -14.90 -23.91
N VAL A 489 33.85 -14.67 -23.55
CA VAL A 489 33.14 -13.45 -23.94
C VAL A 489 33.72 -12.20 -23.26
N LEU A 490 34.09 -12.29 -21.97
CA LEU A 490 34.65 -11.18 -21.20
C LEU A 490 36.04 -10.73 -21.64
N ARG A 491 36.75 -11.53 -22.45
CA ARG A 491 38.06 -11.15 -23.02
C ARG A 491 37.95 -9.91 -23.92
N LEU A 492 36.77 -9.65 -24.48
CA LEU A 492 36.53 -8.50 -25.34
C LEU A 492 36.34 -7.25 -24.48
N PRO A 493 37.23 -6.23 -24.57
CA PRO A 493 37.16 -5.03 -23.71
C PRO A 493 35.89 -4.19 -23.94
N GLU A 494 35.22 -4.37 -25.07
CA GLU A 494 33.94 -3.74 -25.39
C GLU A 494 32.78 -4.33 -24.58
N VAL A 495 32.92 -5.56 -24.07
CA VAL A 495 31.90 -6.23 -23.25
C VAL A 495 31.90 -5.61 -21.85
N GLY A 496 30.93 -4.72 -21.62
CA GLY A 496 30.70 -4.11 -20.31
C GLY A 496 30.06 -5.09 -19.32
N GLY A 497 29.40 -6.13 -19.81
CA GLY A 497 28.98 -7.22 -18.92
C GLY A 497 28.22 -8.35 -19.60
N VAL A 498 28.03 -9.42 -18.84
CA VAL A 498 27.37 -10.66 -19.25
C VAL A 498 26.13 -10.88 -18.41
N ILE A 499 25.00 -11.11 -19.07
CA ILE A 499 23.70 -11.27 -18.41
C ILE A 499 23.41 -12.75 -18.22
N LEU A 500 23.21 -13.16 -16.97
CA LEU A 500 22.97 -14.55 -16.57
C LEU A 500 21.72 -14.67 -15.70
N GLY A 501 20.82 -15.58 -16.07
CA GLY A 501 19.68 -15.96 -15.24
C GLY A 501 19.94 -17.30 -14.55
N THR A 502 19.95 -17.31 -13.21
CA THR A 502 19.89 -18.56 -12.42
C THR A 502 19.10 -18.39 -11.13
N LEU A 503 18.30 -19.40 -10.75
CA LEU A 503 17.71 -19.52 -9.41
C LEU A 503 18.54 -20.41 -8.47
N ASN A 504 19.64 -20.98 -8.96
CA ASN A 504 20.61 -21.70 -8.16
C ASN A 504 21.76 -20.75 -7.77
N MET A 505 21.90 -20.50 -6.47
CA MET A 505 22.91 -19.57 -5.94
C MET A 505 24.34 -20.15 -6.00
N SER A 506 24.53 -21.47 -6.06
CA SER A 506 25.86 -22.04 -6.29
C SER A 506 26.36 -21.68 -7.69
N HIS A 507 25.52 -21.87 -8.71
CA HIS A 507 25.84 -21.50 -10.10
C HIS A 507 26.08 -19.98 -10.24
N LEU A 508 25.36 -19.16 -9.47
CA LEU A 508 25.59 -17.70 -9.46
C LEU A 508 26.99 -17.38 -8.92
N ARG A 509 27.37 -17.95 -7.78
CA ARG A 509 28.69 -17.74 -7.16
C ARG A 509 29.81 -18.20 -8.09
N GLU A 510 29.67 -19.36 -8.72
CA GLU A 510 30.61 -19.86 -9.74
C GLU A 510 30.74 -18.89 -10.92
N SER A 511 29.62 -18.38 -11.43
CA SER A 511 29.62 -17.43 -12.54
C SER A 511 30.27 -16.09 -12.19
N LEU A 512 30.10 -15.61 -10.95
CA LEU A 512 30.73 -14.38 -10.46
C LEU A 512 32.25 -14.48 -10.41
N LEU A 513 32.79 -15.69 -10.26
CA LEU A 513 34.22 -15.96 -10.23
C LEU A 513 34.84 -16.04 -11.64
N ALA A 514 34.04 -16.25 -12.68
CA ALA A 514 34.52 -16.43 -14.06
C ALA A 514 35.29 -15.21 -14.60
N LYS A 515 34.99 -14.00 -14.12
CA LYS A 515 35.71 -12.76 -14.50
C LYS A 515 37.19 -12.75 -14.13
N HIS A 516 37.61 -13.64 -13.22
CA HIS A 516 39.01 -13.76 -12.79
C HIS A 516 39.82 -14.74 -13.63
N LEU A 517 39.16 -15.51 -14.50
CA LEU A 517 39.83 -16.45 -15.38
C LEU A 517 40.36 -15.71 -16.62
N VAL A 518 41.67 -15.78 -16.84
CA VAL A 518 42.33 -15.24 -18.03
C VAL A 518 42.71 -16.40 -18.95
N LEU A 519 42.12 -16.44 -20.14
CA LEU A 519 42.43 -17.46 -21.15
C LEU A 519 43.76 -17.15 -21.83
N SER A 520 44.61 -18.16 -21.98
CA SER A 520 45.88 -18.03 -22.70
C SER A 520 45.67 -18.06 -24.22
N ASP A 521 46.67 -17.61 -24.98
CA ASP A 521 46.65 -17.71 -26.46
C ASP A 521 46.48 -19.15 -26.94
N LYS A 522 47.03 -20.12 -26.20
CA LYS A 522 46.83 -21.54 -26.47
C LYS A 522 45.37 -21.94 -26.28
N ASP A 523 44.74 -21.54 -25.18
CA ASP A 523 43.33 -21.86 -24.91
C ASP A 523 42.42 -21.29 -26.02
N LEU A 524 42.68 -20.06 -26.45
CA LEU A 524 41.96 -19.42 -27.54
C LEU A 524 42.17 -20.16 -28.88
N SER A 525 43.41 -20.54 -29.19
CA SER A 525 43.73 -21.33 -30.40
C SER A 525 43.04 -22.69 -30.40
N ASP A 526 42.98 -23.37 -29.25
CA ASP A 526 42.32 -24.68 -29.12
C ASP A 526 40.81 -24.55 -29.34
N ILE A 527 40.19 -23.50 -28.77
CA ILE A 527 38.77 -23.17 -28.97
C ILE A 527 38.52 -22.83 -30.45
N ASP A 528 39.31 -21.92 -31.02
CA ASP A 528 39.14 -21.45 -32.40
C ASP A 528 39.33 -22.57 -33.42
N HIS A 529 40.18 -23.57 -33.14
CA HIS A 529 40.32 -24.75 -33.99
C HIS A 529 38.99 -25.52 -34.15
N VAL A 530 38.17 -25.61 -33.10
CA VAL A 530 36.84 -26.23 -33.20
C VAL A 530 35.84 -25.29 -33.85
N LEU A 531 35.87 -24.00 -33.49
CA LEU A 531 34.96 -23.00 -34.05
C LEU A 531 35.10 -22.85 -35.57
N ASN A 532 36.30 -23.00 -36.11
CA ASN A 532 36.56 -22.95 -37.56
C ASN A 532 35.98 -24.15 -38.34
N LYS A 533 35.59 -25.24 -37.66
CA LYS A 533 34.85 -26.35 -38.26
C LYS A 533 33.34 -26.08 -38.34
N GLY A 534 32.86 -25.13 -37.55
CA GLY A 534 31.47 -24.70 -37.52
C GLY A 534 31.16 -23.62 -38.56
N HIS A 535 29.88 -23.54 -38.92
CA HIS A 535 29.32 -22.55 -39.85
C HIS A 535 28.82 -21.31 -39.10
N GLY A 536 28.44 -21.49 -37.81
CA GLY A 536 27.81 -20.48 -36.97
C GLY A 536 26.41 -20.09 -37.44
N PRO A 537 25.61 -19.43 -36.59
CA PRO A 537 24.40 -18.77 -37.07
C PRO A 537 24.76 -17.71 -38.12
N GLY A 538 24.17 -17.85 -39.32
CA GLY A 538 24.38 -16.94 -40.44
C GLY A 538 23.62 -15.61 -40.30
N GLY A 539 23.94 -14.66 -41.18
CA GLY A 539 23.25 -13.37 -41.29
C GLY A 539 23.70 -12.33 -40.26
N VAL A 540 22.97 -11.21 -40.21
CA VAL A 540 23.22 -10.09 -39.29
C VAL A 540 22.74 -10.40 -37.87
N VAL A 541 23.23 -9.64 -36.89
CA VAL A 541 22.79 -9.73 -35.50
C VAL A 541 21.26 -9.62 -35.41
N TYR A 542 20.65 -10.63 -34.78
CA TYR A 542 19.21 -10.75 -34.58
C TYR A 542 18.36 -10.83 -35.88
N GLY A 543 18.98 -11.12 -37.03
CA GLY A 543 18.28 -11.23 -38.32
C GLY A 543 17.36 -12.46 -38.39
N LEU A 544 17.85 -13.62 -37.92
CA LEU A 544 17.08 -14.87 -37.93
C LEU A 544 15.83 -14.79 -37.03
N GLU A 545 15.95 -14.10 -35.91
CA GLU A 545 14.88 -13.90 -34.92
C GLU A 545 13.79 -12.93 -35.43
N ARG A 546 14.11 -12.07 -36.41
CA ARG A 546 13.15 -11.17 -37.09
C ARG A 546 12.41 -11.84 -38.25
N ASP A 547 12.97 -12.90 -38.84
CA ASP A 547 12.30 -13.69 -39.87
C ASP A 547 11.18 -14.54 -39.25
N ARG A 548 9.95 -14.02 -39.33
CA ARG A 548 8.74 -14.61 -38.73
C ARG A 548 8.36 -15.96 -39.35
N GLU A 549 8.74 -16.20 -40.59
CA GLU A 549 8.48 -17.47 -41.29
C GLU A 549 9.61 -18.49 -41.04
N GLY A 550 10.76 -18.00 -40.61
CA GLY A 550 11.92 -18.79 -40.24
C GLY A 550 11.77 -19.56 -38.92
N ARG A 551 12.62 -20.57 -38.75
CA ARG A 551 12.66 -21.45 -37.55
C ARG A 551 12.81 -20.65 -36.25
N HIS A 552 13.62 -19.59 -36.26
CA HIS A 552 13.89 -18.75 -35.08
C HIS A 552 12.73 -17.78 -34.78
N GLY A 553 12.19 -17.06 -35.77
CA GLY A 553 11.09 -16.13 -35.54
C GLY A 553 9.78 -16.82 -35.14
N SER A 554 9.54 -18.05 -35.61
CA SER A 554 8.33 -18.81 -35.27
C SER A 554 8.12 -19.09 -33.77
N ILE A 555 9.19 -19.04 -32.96
CA ILE A 555 9.13 -19.24 -31.50
C ILE A 555 9.14 -17.92 -30.71
N MET A 556 9.26 -16.78 -31.39
CA MET A 556 9.29 -15.44 -30.79
C MET A 556 7.88 -14.91 -30.55
N LYS A 557 7.74 -14.00 -29.58
CA LYS A 557 6.49 -13.29 -29.29
C LYS A 557 6.66 -11.80 -29.61
N TYR A 558 5.82 -11.27 -30.48
CA TYR A 558 5.96 -9.93 -31.05
C TYR A 558 5.04 -8.86 -30.44
N ASN A 559 3.97 -9.28 -29.74
CA ASN A 559 2.98 -8.40 -29.12
C ASN A 559 2.71 -8.86 -27.67
N LEU A 560 3.43 -8.29 -26.72
CA LEU A 560 3.43 -8.70 -25.30
C LEU A 560 3.04 -7.57 -24.33
N ASN A 561 3.10 -6.31 -24.76
CA ASN A 561 2.74 -5.17 -23.92
C ASN A 561 1.22 -5.00 -23.76
N GLN A 562 0.40 -5.46 -24.72
CA GLN A 562 -1.07 -5.54 -24.68
C GLN A 562 -1.77 -4.34 -23.99
N LEU A 563 -1.25 -3.13 -24.22
CA LEU A 563 -1.85 -1.89 -23.76
C LEU A 563 -3.27 -1.81 -24.35
N ASN A 564 -4.29 -1.61 -23.50
CA ASN A 564 -5.72 -1.61 -23.83
C ASN A 564 -6.39 -2.98 -24.05
N SER A 565 -5.82 -4.05 -23.51
CA SER A 565 -6.50 -5.36 -23.44
C SER A 565 -7.40 -5.48 -22.19
N PRO A 566 -8.37 -6.42 -22.18
CA PRO A 566 -9.09 -6.79 -20.96
C PRO A 566 -8.16 -7.17 -19.80
N ALA A 567 -7.03 -7.82 -20.07
CA ALA A 567 -6.05 -8.16 -19.04
C ALA A 567 -5.35 -6.93 -18.44
N HIS A 568 -5.04 -5.93 -19.28
CA HIS A 568 -4.52 -4.64 -18.81
C HIS A 568 -5.55 -3.87 -17.97
N PHE A 569 -6.82 -3.92 -18.35
CA PHE A 569 -7.91 -3.35 -17.56
C PHE A 569 -7.97 -3.97 -16.16
N GLU A 570 -7.87 -5.30 -16.04
CA GLU A 570 -7.82 -5.96 -14.72
C GLU A 570 -6.57 -5.58 -13.90
N GLU A 571 -5.41 -5.33 -14.54
CA GLU A 571 -4.22 -4.80 -13.86
C GLU A 571 -4.48 -3.39 -13.28
N ILE A 572 -5.20 -2.53 -14.02
CA ILE A 572 -5.59 -1.20 -13.56
C ILE A 572 -6.59 -1.28 -12.41
N CYS A 573 -7.61 -2.16 -12.49
CA CYS A 573 -8.56 -2.38 -11.38
C CYS A 573 -7.83 -2.73 -10.07
N ASN A 574 -6.82 -3.60 -10.16
CA ASN A 574 -6.02 -3.99 -8.99
C ASN A 574 -5.18 -2.84 -8.43
N ARG A 575 -4.62 -1.99 -9.29
CA ARG A 575 -3.88 -0.79 -8.88
C ARG A 575 -4.78 0.30 -8.31
N PHE A 576 -6.00 0.44 -8.83
CA PHE A 576 -7.01 1.33 -8.28
C PHE A 576 -7.29 0.99 -6.82
N ILE A 577 -7.51 -0.30 -6.53
CA ILE A 577 -7.66 -0.81 -5.17
C ILE A 577 -6.46 -0.40 -4.30
N GLU A 578 -5.23 -0.62 -4.77
CA GLU A 578 -4.02 -0.24 -4.01
C GLU A 578 -3.92 1.26 -3.73
N VAL A 579 -4.14 2.10 -4.75
CA VAL A 579 -4.08 3.56 -4.59
C VAL A 579 -5.16 4.00 -3.62
N TYR A 580 -6.40 3.53 -3.78
CA TYR A 580 -7.52 3.86 -2.92
C TYR A 580 -7.24 3.52 -1.44
N PHE A 581 -6.81 2.29 -1.16
CA PHE A 581 -6.50 1.85 0.20
C PHE A 581 -5.22 2.48 0.78
N SER A 582 -4.35 3.10 -0.03
CA SER A 582 -3.18 3.84 0.49
C SER A 582 -3.54 5.14 1.22
N ALA A 583 -4.67 5.77 0.88
CA ALA A 583 -5.17 6.97 1.57
C ALA A 583 -6.07 6.63 2.77
N TYR A 584 -6.77 5.49 2.69
CA TYR A 584 -7.72 5.03 3.69
C TYR A 584 -7.36 3.63 4.23
N PRO A 585 -6.12 3.41 4.72
CA PRO A 585 -5.65 2.08 5.13
C PRO A 585 -6.51 1.41 6.20
N VAL A 586 -7.41 2.13 6.88
CA VAL A 586 -8.36 1.54 7.85
C VAL A 586 -9.77 2.15 7.93
N GLU A 587 -10.10 3.19 7.17
CA GLU A 587 -11.46 3.78 7.24
C GLU A 587 -12.48 3.06 6.36
N ALA A 588 -12.03 2.21 5.45
CA ALA A 588 -12.88 1.45 4.53
C ALA A 588 -13.60 0.25 5.20
N THR A 589 -13.80 0.27 6.52
CA THR A 589 -14.28 -0.88 7.31
C THR A 589 -15.46 -0.59 8.23
N ARG A 590 -16.23 0.50 8.02
CA ARG A 590 -17.65 0.44 8.42
C ARG A 590 -18.35 -0.80 7.82
N THR A 591 -17.76 -1.42 6.80
CA THR A 591 -18.15 -2.72 6.21
C THR A 591 -17.11 -3.86 6.33
N GLY A 592 -16.07 -3.71 7.19
CA GLY A 592 -15.05 -4.71 7.58
C GLY A 592 -14.13 -5.26 6.49
N TYR A 593 -12.79 -5.38 6.65
CA TYR A 593 -11.84 -6.25 5.87
C TYR A 593 -10.51 -6.51 6.62
N CYS A 594 -9.98 -7.74 6.83
CA CYS A 594 -9.38 -8.71 5.86
C CYS A 594 -8.74 -9.98 6.56
N PRO A 595 -8.67 -11.22 5.96
CA PRO A 595 -7.82 -12.34 6.47
C PRO A 595 -7.02 -13.25 5.47
N PHE A 596 -6.05 -14.04 5.99
CA PHE A 596 -5.18 -15.07 5.38
C PHE A 596 -5.72 -16.52 5.44
N ILE A 597 -5.20 -17.38 4.55
CA ILE A 597 -5.62 -18.75 4.22
C ILE A 597 -4.77 -19.82 4.96
N LYS A 598 -5.41 -20.90 5.45
CA LYS A 598 -4.78 -22.23 5.56
C LYS A 598 -5.52 -23.22 4.65
N ALA A 599 -4.76 -23.97 3.85
CA ALA A 599 -5.28 -24.98 2.95
C ALA A 599 -5.96 -26.13 3.73
N SER A 600 -7.17 -26.51 3.33
CA SER A 600 -7.69 -27.85 3.58
C SER A 600 -8.43 -28.36 2.32
N PRO A 601 -8.26 -29.63 1.91
CA PRO A 601 -8.49 -30.03 0.51
C PRO A 601 -9.91 -30.50 0.15
N ASN A 602 -10.90 -30.47 1.05
CA ASN A 602 -12.09 -31.33 0.89
C ASN A 602 -13.45 -30.62 1.06
N ILE A 603 -13.89 -29.82 0.09
CA ILE A 603 -15.33 -29.58 -0.17
C ILE A 603 -15.54 -29.40 -1.68
N LYS A 604 -16.31 -30.30 -2.31
CA LYS A 604 -16.74 -30.21 -3.70
C LYS A 604 -18.09 -29.48 -3.77
N LEU A 605 -18.10 -28.24 -4.26
CA LEU A 605 -19.28 -27.60 -4.84
C LEU A 605 -18.96 -27.34 -6.32
N GLN A 606 -19.81 -27.82 -7.22
CA GLN A 606 -19.67 -27.62 -8.66
C GLN A 606 -19.94 -26.14 -8.99
N MET A 607 -18.87 -25.38 -9.20
CA MET A 607 -18.91 -24.07 -9.86
C MET A 607 -17.88 -24.03 -10.99
N PRO A 608 -18.14 -23.31 -12.10
CA PRO A 608 -17.26 -23.32 -13.26
C PRO A 608 -15.94 -22.57 -12.98
N SER A 609 -14.82 -23.27 -13.16
CA SER A 609 -13.40 -22.82 -13.11
C SER A 609 -12.81 -22.41 -11.74
N PRO A 610 -12.07 -23.32 -11.06
CA PRO A 610 -11.45 -23.06 -9.75
C PRO A 610 -10.10 -22.31 -9.74
N PHE A 611 -9.48 -22.03 -10.90
CA PHE A 611 -8.03 -21.77 -10.95
C PHE A 611 -7.60 -20.28 -10.93
N LEU A 612 -8.50 -19.33 -11.12
CA LEU A 612 -8.14 -17.89 -11.17
C LEU A 612 -8.65 -17.07 -9.96
N MET A 613 -9.69 -17.52 -9.28
CA MET A 613 -10.31 -16.73 -8.20
C MET A 613 -9.58 -16.85 -6.85
N LYS A 614 -9.07 -18.04 -6.51
CA LYS A 614 -8.46 -18.29 -5.18
C LYS A 614 -7.21 -17.45 -4.93
N ASP A 615 -6.39 -17.24 -5.96
CA ASP A 615 -5.13 -16.51 -5.85
C ASP A 615 -5.34 -14.99 -5.82
N ALA A 616 -6.33 -14.46 -6.55
CA ALA A 616 -6.67 -13.04 -6.51
C ALA A 616 -7.18 -12.62 -5.10
N TYR A 617 -8.06 -13.41 -4.48
CA TYR A 617 -8.58 -13.09 -3.14
C TYR A 617 -7.51 -13.14 -2.04
N ALA A 618 -6.61 -14.13 -2.11
CA ALA A 618 -5.43 -14.20 -1.23
C ALA A 618 -4.50 -13.00 -1.46
N TYR A 619 -4.32 -12.58 -2.70
CA TYR A 619 -3.42 -11.49 -3.08
C TYR A 619 -3.90 -10.12 -2.59
N HIS A 620 -5.21 -9.83 -2.64
CA HIS A 620 -5.77 -8.56 -2.17
C HIS A 620 -5.88 -8.45 -0.66
N SER A 621 -6.17 -9.56 0.03
CA SER A 621 -6.17 -9.61 1.49
C SER A 621 -4.76 -9.40 2.06
N ILE A 622 -3.75 -10.03 1.46
CA ILE A 622 -2.32 -9.80 1.78
C ILE A 622 -1.91 -8.34 1.54
N LYS A 623 -2.41 -7.68 0.49
CA LYS A 623 -2.11 -6.27 0.20
C LYS A 623 -2.77 -5.29 1.16
N CYS A 624 -4.02 -5.50 1.56
CA CYS A 624 -4.65 -4.66 2.58
C CYS A 624 -3.89 -4.77 3.92
N LEU A 625 -3.43 -5.98 4.27
CA LEU A 625 -2.56 -6.20 5.43
C LEU A 625 -1.17 -5.56 5.27
N SER A 626 -0.62 -5.51 4.04
CA SER A 626 0.70 -4.89 3.80
C SER A 626 0.75 -3.40 4.15
N TYR A 627 -0.39 -2.70 4.27
CA TYR A 627 -0.50 -1.32 4.76
C TYR A 627 -1.00 -1.23 6.22
N GLY A 628 -1.26 -2.37 6.87
CA GLY A 628 -1.75 -2.47 8.25
C GLY A 628 -0.84 -1.84 9.31
N HIS A 629 0.41 -1.53 8.95
CA HIS A 629 1.36 -0.86 9.81
C HIS A 629 1.38 0.66 9.62
N LEU A 630 0.79 1.21 8.55
CA LEU A 630 0.78 2.66 8.26
C LEU A 630 -0.46 3.35 8.85
N LEU A 631 -0.31 4.63 9.19
CA LEU A 631 -1.42 5.56 9.40
C LEU A 631 -1.84 6.24 8.08
N ASN A 632 -3.04 6.83 8.06
CA ASN A 632 -3.55 7.61 6.92
C ASN A 632 -2.61 8.78 6.57
N ILE A 633 -2.78 9.33 5.36
CA ILE A 633 -2.06 10.52 4.86
C ILE A 633 -2.05 11.63 5.92
N SER A 634 -0.86 12.03 6.35
CA SER A 634 -0.66 12.90 7.50
C SER A 634 0.08 14.21 7.19
N SER A 635 0.79 14.31 6.07
CA SER A 635 1.51 15.53 5.64
C SER A 635 1.05 16.05 4.29
N GLU A 636 1.32 17.33 4.01
CA GLU A 636 1.05 17.94 2.69
C GLU A 636 1.76 17.19 1.54
N ASP A 637 3.00 16.75 1.73
CA ASP A 637 3.73 15.95 0.74
C ASP A 637 3.05 14.61 0.45
N GLN A 638 2.49 13.96 1.49
CA GLN A 638 1.74 12.72 1.33
C GLN A 638 0.41 12.96 0.59
N VAL A 639 -0.27 14.09 0.86
CA VAL A 639 -1.47 14.51 0.11
C VAL A 639 -1.12 14.74 -1.36
N ALA A 640 -0.08 15.52 -1.65
CA ALA A 640 0.37 15.81 -3.00
C ALA A 640 0.74 14.51 -3.76
N SER A 641 1.53 13.64 -3.11
CA SER A 641 1.89 12.34 -3.66
C SER A 641 0.68 11.45 -3.95
N TYR A 642 -0.34 11.47 -3.08
CA TYR A 642 -1.58 10.73 -3.32
C TYR A 642 -2.35 11.28 -4.52
N ILE A 643 -2.55 12.60 -4.59
CA ILE A 643 -3.20 13.27 -5.71
C ILE A 643 -2.49 12.92 -7.03
N ASP A 644 -1.16 12.92 -7.06
CA ASP A 644 -0.39 12.58 -8.26
C ASP A 644 -0.57 11.12 -8.68
N ARG A 645 -0.65 10.19 -7.72
CA ARG A 645 -0.98 8.78 -8.01
C ARG A 645 -2.39 8.62 -8.54
N VAL A 646 -3.37 9.33 -7.97
CA VAL A 646 -4.77 9.32 -8.44
C VAL A 646 -4.86 9.87 -9.86
N ARG A 647 -4.23 11.03 -10.15
CA ARG A 647 -4.16 11.61 -11.51
C ARG A 647 -3.48 10.69 -12.50
N ALA A 648 -2.37 10.06 -12.11
CA ALA A 648 -1.65 9.11 -12.94
C ALA A 648 -2.57 7.97 -13.39
N LEU A 649 -3.31 7.40 -12.44
CA LEU A 649 -4.21 6.30 -12.69
C LEU A 649 -5.44 6.73 -13.50
N LEU A 650 -5.96 7.93 -13.25
CA LEU A 650 -7.10 8.49 -14.00
C LEU A 650 -6.76 8.63 -15.49
N ILE A 651 -5.61 9.23 -15.82
CA ILE A 651 -5.14 9.37 -17.21
C ILE A 651 -5.03 7.98 -17.88
N GLU A 652 -4.53 7.00 -17.15
CA GLU A 652 -4.32 5.65 -17.66
C GLU A 652 -5.65 4.93 -17.94
N ILE A 653 -6.60 4.95 -17.01
CA ILE A 653 -7.90 4.29 -17.21
C ILE A 653 -8.75 5.00 -18.29
N GLU A 654 -8.63 6.33 -18.40
CA GLU A 654 -9.29 7.10 -19.45
C GLU A 654 -8.74 6.75 -20.85
N SER A 655 -7.46 6.39 -20.94
CA SER A 655 -6.82 5.99 -22.21
C SER A 655 -7.27 4.63 -22.76
N ILE A 656 -7.93 3.80 -21.95
CA ILE A 656 -8.48 2.51 -22.40
C ILE A 656 -9.74 2.75 -23.24
N SER A 657 -9.73 2.26 -24.48
CA SER A 657 -10.93 2.24 -25.34
C SER A 657 -11.98 1.25 -24.83
N GLU A 658 -13.25 1.67 -24.88
CA GLU A 658 -14.39 0.83 -24.54
C GLU A 658 -14.69 -0.24 -25.60
N ASP A 659 -14.18 -0.11 -26.83
CA ASP A 659 -14.48 -1.00 -27.96
C ASP A 659 -14.13 -2.49 -27.70
N ASN A 660 -13.16 -2.72 -26.81
CA ASN A 660 -12.67 -4.06 -26.47
C ASN A 660 -13.11 -4.53 -25.07
N LEU A 661 -14.02 -3.80 -24.42
CA LEU A 661 -14.51 -4.10 -23.07
C LEU A 661 -15.93 -4.70 -23.11
N SER A 662 -16.20 -5.65 -22.22
CA SER A 662 -17.57 -6.10 -21.95
C SER A 662 -18.39 -5.00 -21.27
N LEU A 663 -19.73 -5.07 -21.32
CA LEU A 663 -20.62 -4.12 -20.64
C LEU A 663 -20.26 -3.94 -19.16
N ASP A 664 -20.04 -5.05 -18.44
CA ASP A 664 -19.68 -4.95 -17.03
C ASP A 664 -18.31 -4.25 -16.84
N GLN A 665 -17.34 -4.46 -17.74
CA GLN A 665 -16.04 -3.76 -17.70
C GLN A 665 -16.17 -2.28 -18.04
N ILE A 666 -17.07 -1.91 -18.95
CA ILE A 666 -17.42 -0.51 -19.23
C ILE A 666 -18.00 0.13 -17.97
N ILE A 667 -18.92 -0.55 -17.28
CA ILE A 667 -19.49 -0.02 -16.05
C ILE A 667 -18.41 0.03 -14.94
N ASP A 668 -17.53 -0.98 -14.83
CA ASP A 668 -16.42 -0.99 -13.86
C ASP A 668 -15.46 0.19 -14.13
N ARG A 669 -15.18 0.46 -15.41
CA ARG A 669 -14.37 1.60 -15.87
C ARG A 669 -15.01 2.93 -15.45
N LYS A 670 -16.31 3.11 -15.68
CA LYS A 670 -17.06 4.31 -15.25
C LYS A 670 -16.99 4.49 -13.74
N LEU A 671 -17.15 3.41 -12.96
CA LEU A 671 -17.02 3.46 -11.50
C LEU A 671 -15.62 3.92 -11.05
N ILE A 672 -14.57 3.36 -11.65
CA ILE A 672 -13.18 3.73 -11.32
C ILE A 672 -12.91 5.20 -11.65
N ILE A 673 -13.29 5.65 -12.84
CA ILE A 673 -13.12 7.05 -13.26
C ILE A 673 -13.87 7.99 -12.32
N SER A 674 -15.12 7.65 -11.98
CA SER A 674 -15.95 8.43 -11.08
C SER A 674 -15.33 8.51 -9.68
N GLN A 675 -14.86 7.38 -9.14
CA GLN A 675 -14.23 7.35 -7.81
C GLN A 675 -12.91 8.11 -7.79
N LEU A 676 -12.06 7.99 -8.82
CA LEU A 676 -10.80 8.73 -8.89
C LEU A 676 -11.05 10.25 -8.97
N ASN A 677 -12.03 10.69 -9.76
CA ASN A 677 -12.44 12.09 -9.78
C ASN A 677 -13.00 12.56 -8.43
N LEU A 678 -13.80 11.73 -7.76
CA LEU A 678 -14.30 12.03 -6.42
C LEU A 678 -13.15 12.22 -5.43
N GLU A 679 -12.12 11.37 -5.47
CA GLU A 679 -10.93 11.52 -4.63
C GLU A 679 -10.18 12.82 -4.94
N LEU A 680 -10.01 13.18 -6.21
CA LEU A 680 -9.42 14.47 -6.56
C LEU A 680 -10.20 15.65 -5.97
N VAL A 681 -11.53 15.64 -6.07
CA VAL A 681 -12.36 16.72 -5.50
C VAL A 681 -12.27 16.76 -3.97
N LYS A 682 -12.32 15.61 -3.28
CA LYS A 682 -12.20 15.54 -1.81
C LYS A 682 -10.87 16.11 -1.31
N TRP A 683 -9.76 15.74 -1.95
CA TRP A 683 -8.43 16.11 -1.49
C TRP A 683 -7.98 17.49 -1.97
N SER A 684 -8.42 17.94 -3.16
CA SER A 684 -7.95 19.22 -3.75
C SER A 684 -8.93 20.39 -3.66
N GLU A 685 -10.25 20.15 -3.69
CA GLU A 685 -11.26 21.21 -3.71
C GLU A 685 -12.00 21.33 -2.37
N VAL A 686 -12.49 20.20 -1.84
CA VAL A 686 -13.07 20.15 -0.48
C VAL A 686 -11.98 20.38 0.56
N ALA A 687 -10.75 19.92 0.26
CA ALA A 687 -9.57 20.01 1.11
C ALA A 687 -9.87 19.53 2.54
N MET A 688 -10.41 18.30 2.67
CA MET A 688 -10.84 17.75 3.97
C MET A 688 -9.75 17.81 5.06
N HIS A 689 -8.49 17.66 4.65
CA HIS A 689 -7.31 17.76 5.49
C HIS A 689 -7.05 19.14 6.10
N GLU A 690 -7.65 20.19 5.53
CA GLU A 690 -7.52 21.55 6.06
C GLU A 690 -8.64 21.93 7.04
N ARG A 691 -9.70 21.10 7.17
CA ARG A 691 -11.00 21.52 7.73
C ARG A 691 -11.49 20.72 8.93
N ASP A 692 -11.21 19.41 8.97
CA ASP A 692 -11.66 18.54 10.06
C ASP A 692 -10.47 18.02 10.88
N PRO A 693 -10.27 18.50 12.13
CA PRO A 693 -9.20 18.01 12.98
C PRO A 693 -9.33 16.53 13.36
N ALA A 694 -10.52 15.94 13.26
CA ALA A 694 -10.74 14.55 13.68
C ALA A 694 -10.04 13.52 12.76
N ILE A 695 -9.75 13.85 11.51
CA ILE A 695 -9.11 12.92 10.56
C ILE A 695 -7.68 12.51 10.98
N TYR A 696 -7.05 13.32 11.83
CA TYR A 696 -5.69 13.07 12.33
C TYR A 696 -5.67 12.17 13.57
N MET A 697 -6.85 11.78 14.08
CA MET A 697 -6.99 10.89 15.23
C MET A 697 -7.35 9.47 14.75
N PRO A 698 -6.38 8.56 14.58
CA PRO A 698 -6.60 7.24 13.95
C PRO A 698 -7.22 6.23 14.92
N PHE A 699 -8.29 6.60 15.61
CA PHE A 699 -8.96 5.75 16.60
C PHE A 699 -9.51 4.47 15.97
N ASP A 700 -10.30 4.62 14.90
CA ASP A 700 -10.88 3.50 14.16
C ASP A 700 -9.78 2.56 13.66
N ALA A 701 -8.67 3.12 13.18
CA ALA A 701 -7.52 2.37 12.69
C ALA A 701 -6.85 1.46 13.74
N LEU A 702 -6.89 1.83 15.01
CA LEU A 702 -6.32 1.01 16.09
C LEU A 702 -7.29 -0.09 16.53
N ASN A 703 -8.59 0.20 16.52
CA ASN A 703 -9.65 -0.72 16.93
C ASN A 703 -9.62 -2.03 16.13
N TYR A 704 -9.42 -1.97 14.81
CA TYR A 704 -9.41 -3.16 13.94
C TYR A 704 -8.21 -4.11 14.16
N LEU A 705 -7.22 -3.73 14.98
CA LEU A 705 -6.09 -4.60 15.34
C LEU A 705 -6.33 -5.40 16.63
N LEU A 706 -7.45 -5.14 17.32
CA LEU A 706 -7.80 -5.76 18.61
C LEU A 706 -8.92 -6.80 18.40
N PRO A 707 -8.74 -8.05 18.86
CA PRO A 707 -9.85 -9.00 18.94
C PRO A 707 -10.83 -8.52 20.01
N THR A 708 -12.11 -8.35 19.69
CA THR A 708 -13.08 -7.98 20.74
C THR A 708 -13.49 -9.18 21.57
N TRP A 709 -13.69 -8.82 22.84
CA TRP A 709 -14.09 -9.60 23.98
C TRP A 709 -15.62 -9.72 24.05
N GLY A 710 -16.12 -10.82 24.64
CA GLY A 710 -17.53 -10.99 25.00
C GLY A 710 -17.65 -12.00 26.13
N GLY A 711 -17.95 -11.52 27.34
CA GLY A 711 -18.22 -12.34 28.51
C GLY A 711 -18.07 -11.54 29.79
N ASP A 712 -19.14 -10.88 30.21
CA ASP A 712 -19.26 -10.37 31.57
C ASP A 712 -18.93 -11.51 32.55
N SER A 713 -17.89 -11.30 33.38
CA SER A 713 -17.44 -12.26 34.40
C SER A 713 -18.51 -12.62 35.45
N SER A 714 -19.67 -11.96 35.42
CA SER A 714 -20.81 -12.25 36.30
C SER A 714 -21.77 -13.33 35.78
N CYS A 715 -21.63 -13.81 34.53
CA CYS A 715 -22.45 -14.92 34.02
C CYS A 715 -21.75 -16.27 34.22
N GLU A 716 -22.15 -17.04 35.23
CA GLU A 716 -21.59 -18.36 35.57
C GLU A 716 -21.80 -19.46 34.50
N LYS A 717 -22.45 -19.15 33.36
CA LYS A 717 -22.67 -20.10 32.27
C LYS A 717 -22.24 -19.51 30.93
N GLY A 718 -21.07 -19.92 30.45
CA GLY A 718 -20.75 -19.93 29.03
C GLY A 718 -19.46 -19.21 28.65
N ARG A 719 -18.34 -19.93 28.64
CA ARG A 719 -17.16 -19.58 27.82
C ARG A 719 -17.41 -19.81 26.31
N GLU A 720 -18.61 -20.23 25.92
CA GLU A 720 -18.97 -20.63 24.55
C GLU A 720 -19.55 -19.47 23.70
N ASP A 721 -19.89 -18.32 24.31
CA ASP A 721 -20.59 -17.20 23.65
C ASP A 721 -19.71 -15.94 23.41
N ALA A 722 -18.39 -16.09 23.32
CA ALA A 722 -17.51 -14.94 23.06
C ALA A 722 -17.71 -14.38 21.64
N VAL A 723 -18.30 -13.18 21.54
CA VAL A 723 -18.55 -12.49 20.26
C VAL A 723 -17.28 -11.77 19.79
N TYR A 724 -16.66 -12.31 18.74
CA TYR A 724 -15.53 -11.69 18.04
C TYR A 724 -16.03 -10.61 17.06
N TYR A 725 -15.36 -9.45 17.03
CA TYR A 725 -15.64 -8.41 16.03
C TYR A 725 -15.41 -8.96 14.61
N PRO A 726 -16.32 -8.70 13.66
CA PRO A 726 -16.09 -9.08 12.26
C PRO A 726 -14.80 -8.43 11.74
N GLY A 727 -13.86 -9.25 11.29
CA GLY A 727 -12.51 -8.84 10.84
C GLY A 727 -11.36 -9.41 11.68
N THR A 728 -11.65 -10.06 12.81
CA THR A 728 -10.62 -10.54 13.76
C THR A 728 -10.00 -11.91 13.42
N LEU A 729 -10.44 -12.54 12.33
CA LEU A 729 -9.88 -13.84 11.88
C LEU A 729 -8.61 -13.72 11.01
N SER A 730 -7.62 -12.92 11.45
CA SER A 730 -6.22 -12.94 10.95
C SER A 730 -5.29 -12.01 11.73
N PRO A 731 -3.94 -12.06 11.62
CA PRO A 731 -2.95 -13.14 11.45
C PRO A 731 -2.46 -13.66 12.83
N SER A 732 -1.21 -14.16 12.97
CA SER A 732 -0.66 -14.46 14.32
C SER A 732 -0.79 -13.23 15.22
N ILE A 733 -1.09 -13.45 16.50
CA ILE A 733 -1.20 -12.38 17.50
C ILE A 733 0.02 -11.43 17.45
N HIS A 734 1.20 -11.99 17.19
CA HIS A 734 2.44 -11.25 17.03
C HIS A 734 2.36 -10.21 15.90
N TYR A 735 1.84 -10.54 14.72
CA TYR A 735 1.73 -9.59 13.61
C TYR A 735 0.82 -8.41 13.95
N ARG A 736 -0.35 -8.68 14.55
CA ARG A 736 -1.29 -7.61 14.96
C ARG A 736 -0.67 -6.68 15.99
N LEU A 737 0.02 -7.25 16.99
CA LEU A 737 0.74 -6.49 18.00
C LEU A 737 1.90 -5.67 17.39
N SER A 738 2.62 -6.21 16.40
CA SER A 738 3.65 -5.46 15.67
C SER A 738 3.07 -4.31 14.82
N ALA A 739 1.96 -4.53 14.13
CA ALA A 739 1.25 -3.50 13.37
C ALA A 739 0.70 -2.39 14.28
N LEU A 740 0.12 -2.79 15.43
CA LEU A 740 -0.35 -1.88 16.47
C LEU A 740 0.79 -1.02 17.00
N LEU A 741 1.93 -1.65 17.35
CA LEU A 741 3.12 -0.92 17.79
C LEU A 741 3.60 0.10 16.75
N SER A 742 3.64 -0.30 15.47
CA SER A 742 4.04 0.58 14.37
C SER A 742 3.11 1.79 14.24
N ARG A 743 1.79 1.60 14.33
CA ARG A 743 0.80 2.69 14.28
C ARG A 743 0.90 3.61 15.49
N LEU A 744 1.02 3.06 16.70
CA LEU A 744 1.18 3.85 17.92
C LEU A 744 2.39 4.79 17.83
N ARG A 745 3.50 4.32 17.24
CA ARG A 745 4.71 5.13 17.02
C ARG A 745 4.52 6.27 16.00
N GLN A 746 3.57 6.16 15.08
CA GLN A 746 3.28 7.18 14.07
C GLN A 746 2.28 8.25 14.54
N ILE A 747 1.49 7.99 15.59
CA ILE A 747 0.47 8.94 16.09
C ILE A 747 1.06 10.33 16.41
N PRO A 748 2.20 10.46 17.13
CA PRO A 748 2.75 11.77 17.47
C PRO A 748 3.05 12.64 16.25
N ILE A 749 3.72 12.08 15.24
CA ILE A 749 4.05 12.82 14.01
C ILE A 749 2.79 13.13 13.18
N CYS A 750 1.81 12.22 13.16
CA CYS A 750 0.53 12.44 12.48
C CYS A 750 -0.23 13.65 13.07
N LEU A 751 -0.36 13.71 14.39
CA LEU A 751 -1.02 14.82 15.09
C LEU A 751 -0.26 16.14 14.92
N GLN A 752 1.07 16.11 14.96
CA GLN A 752 1.91 17.28 14.75
C GLN A 752 1.74 17.86 13.35
N ASN A 753 1.75 17.01 12.31
CA ASN A 753 1.48 17.46 10.95
C ASN A 753 0.03 17.93 10.78
N GLY A 754 -0.92 17.28 11.47
CA GLY A 754 -2.33 17.67 11.45
C GLY A 754 -2.57 19.13 11.86
N VAL A 755 -1.91 19.62 12.93
CA VAL A 755 -2.03 21.04 13.32
C VAL A 755 -1.58 21.98 12.21
N LYS A 756 -0.50 21.63 11.49
CA LYS A 756 0.05 22.45 10.39
C LYS A 756 -0.88 22.47 9.17
N ASN A 757 -1.51 21.34 8.87
CA ASN A 757 -2.37 21.19 7.69
C ASN A 757 -3.72 21.91 7.85
N LEU A 758 -4.22 22.08 9.08
CA LEU A 758 -5.51 22.70 9.36
C LEU A 758 -5.50 24.20 9.02
N LYS A 759 -5.87 24.59 7.79
CA LYS A 759 -5.92 25.99 7.34
C LYS A 759 -7.29 26.64 7.48
N LYS A 760 -8.38 25.86 7.30
CA LYS A 760 -9.77 26.33 7.34
C LYS A 760 -10.62 25.49 8.31
N PRO A 761 -10.22 25.36 9.58
CA PRO A 761 -10.91 24.48 10.53
C PRO A 761 -12.35 24.92 10.77
N ILE A 762 -13.30 23.98 10.66
CA ILE A 762 -14.71 24.23 10.96
C ILE A 762 -14.89 24.27 12.48
N HIS A 763 -15.57 25.30 13.00
CA HIS A 763 -15.65 25.52 14.46
C HIS A 763 -16.33 24.35 15.17
N LEU A 764 -17.48 23.91 14.66
CA LEU A 764 -18.20 22.77 15.26
C LEU A 764 -17.39 21.45 15.23
N LEU A 765 -16.70 21.16 14.13
CA LEU A 765 -15.84 19.96 14.04
C LEU A 765 -14.63 20.05 14.97
N THR A 766 -14.09 21.26 15.17
CA THR A 766 -13.00 21.49 16.12
C THR A 766 -13.46 21.26 17.56
N GLN A 767 -14.65 21.74 17.94
CA GLN A 767 -15.25 21.45 19.25
C GLN A 767 -15.51 19.96 19.45
N ARG A 768 -15.95 19.25 18.40
CA ARG A 768 -16.12 17.79 18.42
C ARG A 768 -14.78 17.09 18.64
N ALA A 769 -13.74 17.47 17.89
CA ALA A 769 -12.41 16.88 18.00
C ALA A 769 -11.82 17.04 19.41
N LEU A 770 -12.04 18.18 20.08
CA LEU A 770 -11.64 18.39 21.48
C LEU A 770 -12.24 17.36 22.44
N LYS A 771 -13.51 17.00 22.24
CA LYS A 771 -14.19 15.96 23.04
C LYS A 771 -13.65 14.57 22.72
N LEU A 772 -13.36 14.30 21.45
CA LEU A 772 -12.80 13.01 21.00
C LEU A 772 -11.39 12.76 21.55
N CYS A 773 -10.57 13.82 21.72
CA CYS A 773 -9.24 13.69 22.33
C CYS A 773 -9.30 13.09 23.75
N ASP A 774 -10.33 13.42 24.54
CA ASP A 774 -10.47 12.88 25.89
C ASP A 774 -10.73 11.37 25.86
N SER A 775 -11.69 10.93 25.05
CA SER A 775 -11.98 9.51 24.86
C SER A 775 -10.78 8.75 24.29
N PHE A 776 -10.09 9.32 23.30
CA PHE A 776 -8.96 8.66 22.67
C PHE A 776 -7.74 8.55 23.60
N SER A 777 -7.44 9.60 24.35
CA SER A 777 -6.34 9.56 25.33
C SER A 777 -6.60 8.55 26.46
N HIS A 778 -7.86 8.42 26.90
CA HIS A 778 -8.28 7.41 27.88
C HIS A 778 -8.10 6.00 27.33
N PHE A 779 -8.59 5.73 26.12
CA PHE A 779 -8.43 4.44 25.44
C PHE A 779 -6.96 4.02 25.37
N LEU A 780 -6.07 4.92 24.94
CA LEU A 780 -4.64 4.63 24.83
C LEU A 780 -3.97 4.37 26.19
N ARG A 781 -4.42 5.03 27.27
CA ARG A 781 -3.82 4.88 28.61
C ARG A 781 -4.35 3.69 29.41
N VAL A 782 -5.63 3.37 29.24
CA VAL A 782 -6.37 2.49 30.16
C VAL A 782 -6.83 1.23 29.44
N ASP A 783 -7.65 1.40 28.40
CA ASP A 783 -8.30 0.27 27.73
C ASP A 783 -7.30 -0.57 26.92
N LEU A 784 -6.44 0.10 26.14
CA LEU A 784 -5.50 -0.56 25.24
C LEU A 784 -4.48 -1.45 25.98
N PRO A 785 -3.79 -1.00 27.05
CA PRO A 785 -2.89 -1.87 27.81
C PRO A 785 -3.60 -3.09 28.40
N SER A 786 -4.83 -2.91 28.93
CA SER A 786 -5.62 -4.01 29.50
C SER A 786 -5.99 -5.04 28.43
N LEU A 787 -6.43 -4.59 27.24
CA LEU A 787 -6.73 -5.45 26.11
C LEU A 787 -5.49 -6.24 25.66
N VAL A 788 -4.34 -5.57 25.56
CA VAL A 788 -3.07 -6.17 25.12
C VAL A 788 -2.55 -7.21 26.12
N GLU A 789 -2.70 -6.98 27.43
CA GLU A 789 -2.34 -7.94 28.49
C GLU A 789 -3.17 -9.23 28.39
N GLN A 790 -4.47 -9.10 28.13
CA GLN A 790 -5.38 -10.25 27.96
C GLN A 790 -5.07 -11.08 26.69
N MET A 791 -4.39 -10.50 25.70
CA MET A 791 -4.14 -11.12 24.40
C MET A 791 -2.93 -12.07 24.33
N SER A 792 -2.02 -12.08 25.32
CA SER A 792 -0.77 -12.85 25.23
C SER A 792 -0.29 -13.40 26.58
N THR A 793 -0.09 -14.72 26.67
CA THR A 793 0.51 -15.38 27.84
C THR A 793 2.05 -15.43 27.82
N ALA A 794 2.72 -15.06 26.71
CA ALA A 794 4.15 -15.38 26.54
C ALA A 794 4.94 -14.46 25.58
N HIS A 795 5.02 -13.13 25.78
CA HIS A 795 6.06 -12.28 25.14
C HIS A 795 6.25 -10.95 25.92
N SER A 796 7.20 -10.88 26.87
CA SER A 796 7.31 -9.71 27.78
C SER A 796 7.82 -8.42 27.13
N SER A 797 8.67 -8.46 26.10
CA SER A 797 9.28 -7.26 25.51
C SER A 797 8.34 -6.47 24.58
N LEU A 798 7.62 -7.14 23.67
CA LEU A 798 6.70 -6.48 22.73
C LEU A 798 5.53 -5.79 23.47
N LEU A 799 5.03 -6.40 24.54
CA LEU A 799 3.96 -5.83 25.37
C LEU A 799 4.43 -4.55 26.08
N LEU A 800 5.67 -4.54 26.59
CA LEU A 800 6.28 -3.35 27.19
C LEU A 800 6.46 -2.25 26.14
N ASP A 801 6.90 -2.58 24.93
CA ASP A 801 7.05 -1.61 23.84
C ASP A 801 5.71 -1.01 23.42
N ILE A 802 4.64 -1.81 23.37
CA ILE A 802 3.28 -1.33 23.09
C ILE A 802 2.78 -0.42 24.20
N ALA A 803 2.94 -0.81 25.48
CA ALA A 803 2.53 0.02 26.60
C ALA A 803 3.26 1.38 26.62
N ARG A 804 4.56 1.40 26.31
CA ARG A 804 5.34 2.63 26.16
C ARG A 804 4.85 3.48 24.99
N ALA A 805 4.67 2.87 23.81
CA ALA A 805 4.19 3.58 22.62
C ALA A 805 2.77 4.14 22.82
N ALA A 806 1.88 3.40 23.50
CA ALA A 806 0.53 3.84 23.84
C ALA A 806 0.54 5.04 24.79
N LYS A 807 1.45 5.04 25.79
CA LYS A 807 1.65 6.21 26.67
C LYS A 807 2.10 7.44 25.88
N VAL A 808 3.12 7.30 25.04
CA VAL A 808 3.63 8.40 24.19
C VAL A 808 2.54 8.92 23.25
N ALA A 809 1.80 8.03 22.60
CA ALA A 809 0.67 8.40 21.75
C ALA A 809 -0.41 9.15 22.55
N SER A 810 -0.72 8.73 23.77
CA SER A 810 -1.71 9.42 24.61
C SER A 810 -1.23 10.80 25.08
N ASP A 811 0.05 10.94 25.44
CA ASP A 811 0.64 12.25 25.77
C ASP A 811 0.58 13.19 24.54
N ALA A 812 0.81 12.65 23.33
CA ALA A 812 0.65 13.40 22.09
C ALA A 812 -0.81 13.82 21.81
N VAL A 813 -1.81 12.98 22.09
CA VAL A 813 -3.23 13.34 21.99
C VAL A 813 -3.61 14.45 22.99
N VAL A 814 -3.09 14.39 24.21
CA VAL A 814 -3.31 15.45 25.22
C VAL A 814 -2.68 16.77 24.76
N HIS A 815 -1.47 16.72 24.20
CA HIS A 815 -0.83 17.90 23.63
C HIS A 815 -1.61 18.46 22.43
N TYR A 816 -2.06 17.58 21.52
CA TYR A 816 -2.91 17.95 20.39
C TYR A 816 -4.20 18.64 20.84
N LYS A 817 -4.88 18.12 21.87
CA LYS A 817 -6.05 18.77 22.48
C LYS A 817 -5.73 20.20 22.94
N SER A 818 -4.57 20.40 23.58
CA SER A 818 -4.14 21.73 24.00
C SER A 818 -3.95 22.68 22.81
N LEU A 819 -3.29 22.21 21.75
CA LEU A 819 -3.10 22.98 20.51
C LEU A 819 -4.44 23.29 19.82
N LEU A 820 -5.36 22.32 19.78
CA LEU A 820 -6.71 22.55 19.25
C LEU A 820 -7.44 23.64 20.02
N ALA A 821 -7.33 23.66 21.36
CA ALA A 821 -8.03 24.64 22.18
C ALA A 821 -7.38 26.04 22.12
N THR A 822 -6.06 26.11 22.03
CA THR A 822 -5.29 27.36 22.17
C THR A 822 -4.95 28.03 20.83
N ASP A 823 -4.84 27.28 19.74
CA ASP A 823 -4.53 27.78 18.39
C ASP A 823 -5.67 27.56 17.41
N VAL A 824 -6.10 26.30 17.20
CA VAL A 824 -7.02 25.96 16.10
C VAL A 824 -8.43 26.51 16.33
N LEU A 825 -8.98 26.36 17.55
CA LEU A 825 -10.34 26.79 17.89
C LEU A 825 -10.50 28.31 17.75
N PRO A 826 -9.60 29.18 18.25
CA PRO A 826 -9.68 30.63 18.03
C PRO A 826 -9.74 31.08 16.56
N ARG A 827 -9.09 30.36 15.65
CA ARG A 827 -9.06 30.67 14.20
C ARG A 827 -10.05 29.86 13.36
N SER A 828 -10.87 29.03 14.00
CA SER A 828 -11.92 28.24 13.34
C SER A 828 -13.16 29.07 13.02
N SER A 829 -13.91 28.67 11.99
CA SER A 829 -15.14 29.36 11.58
C SER A 829 -16.16 28.40 10.99
N ASP A 830 -17.42 28.57 11.37
CA ASP A 830 -18.55 27.85 10.78
C ASP A 830 -18.88 28.32 9.35
N SER A 831 -18.34 29.47 8.91
CA SER A 831 -18.42 29.89 7.51
C SER A 831 -17.69 28.94 6.56
N TYR A 832 -16.77 28.14 7.08
CA TYR A 832 -16.09 27.08 6.32
C TYR A 832 -16.91 25.79 6.25
N ALA A 833 -18.14 25.72 6.75
CA ALA A 833 -18.95 24.50 6.69
C ALA A 833 -19.49 24.23 5.28
N SER A 834 -19.91 25.28 4.57
CA SER A 834 -20.44 25.18 3.21
C SER A 834 -19.35 25.03 2.16
N LEU A 835 -19.68 24.37 1.04
CA LEU A 835 -18.75 24.10 -0.07
C LEU A 835 -18.91 25.07 -1.24
N GLY A 836 -20.08 25.66 -1.39
CA GLY A 836 -20.52 26.31 -2.62
C GLY A 836 -21.05 25.29 -3.64
N ARG A 837 -22.02 25.74 -4.43
CA ARG A 837 -22.70 24.92 -5.45
C ARG A 837 -21.75 24.18 -6.40
N PRO A 838 -20.69 24.79 -6.99
CA PRO A 838 -19.84 24.10 -7.95
C PRO A 838 -19.13 22.87 -7.37
N VAL A 839 -18.63 22.95 -6.13
CA VAL A 839 -17.96 21.83 -5.46
C VAL A 839 -18.98 20.76 -5.07
N TYR A 840 -20.14 21.18 -4.56
CA TYR A 840 -21.21 20.26 -4.18
C TYR A 840 -21.78 19.48 -5.38
N ASP A 841 -22.06 20.15 -6.51
CA ASP A 841 -22.55 19.49 -7.73
C ASP A 841 -21.48 18.53 -8.32
N LYS A 842 -20.18 18.83 -8.19
CA LYS A 842 -19.09 17.89 -8.53
C LYS A 842 -19.08 16.66 -7.63
N LEU A 843 -19.27 16.82 -6.32
CA LEU A 843 -19.36 15.69 -5.38
C LEU A 843 -20.56 14.79 -5.75
N LEU A 844 -21.71 15.37 -6.09
CA LEU A 844 -22.86 14.61 -6.58
C LEU A 844 -22.57 13.91 -7.92
N ALA A 845 -21.92 14.59 -8.85
CA ALA A 845 -21.62 14.04 -10.17
C ALA A 845 -20.66 12.84 -10.08
N PHE A 846 -19.56 12.97 -9.32
CA PHE A 846 -18.55 11.92 -9.22
C PHE A 846 -18.85 10.87 -8.15
N GLY A 847 -19.62 11.20 -7.12
CA GLY A 847 -20.06 10.23 -6.11
C GLY A 847 -21.27 9.42 -6.56
N HIS A 848 -22.17 10.02 -7.34
CA HIS A 848 -23.52 9.48 -7.52
C HIS A 848 -24.07 9.60 -8.95
N PHE A 849 -23.29 10.12 -9.91
CA PHE A 849 -23.72 10.36 -11.30
C PHE A 849 -24.90 11.35 -11.42
N ILE A 850 -25.01 12.29 -10.46
CA ILE A 850 -26.05 13.33 -10.45
C ILE A 850 -25.39 14.68 -10.74
N SER A 851 -25.64 15.24 -11.92
CA SER A 851 -24.94 16.46 -12.38
C SER A 851 -25.50 17.78 -11.84
N ASP A 852 -26.72 17.80 -11.30
CA ASP A 852 -27.36 19.02 -10.78
C ASP A 852 -28.18 18.72 -9.52
N SER A 853 -27.85 19.43 -8.43
CA SER A 853 -28.58 19.35 -7.17
C SER A 853 -30.00 19.93 -7.21
N SER A 854 -30.38 20.69 -8.25
CA SER A 854 -31.68 21.40 -8.27
C SER A 854 -32.87 20.47 -8.43
N ALA A 855 -32.78 19.46 -9.30
CA ALA A 855 -33.82 18.46 -9.47
C ALA A 855 -33.99 17.64 -8.18
N LEU A 856 -32.87 17.27 -7.56
CA LEU A 856 -32.85 16.53 -6.29
C LEU A 856 -33.49 17.35 -5.14
N LEU A 857 -33.16 18.64 -5.04
CA LEU A 857 -33.74 19.54 -4.05
C LEU A 857 -35.27 19.64 -4.22
N LYS A 858 -35.73 19.87 -5.45
CA LYS A 858 -37.17 19.95 -5.75
C LYS A 858 -37.89 18.66 -5.35
N SER A 859 -37.34 17.50 -5.71
CA SER A 859 -37.90 16.20 -5.32
C SER A 859 -37.94 16.02 -3.81
N GLY A 860 -36.90 16.47 -3.10
CA GLY A 860 -36.86 16.46 -1.63
C GLY A 860 -37.94 17.35 -0.99
N GLU A 861 -38.15 18.55 -1.51
CA GLU A 861 -39.17 19.49 -1.02
C GLU A 861 -40.60 18.98 -1.27
N GLU A 862 -40.86 18.40 -2.44
CA GLU A 862 -42.13 17.78 -2.79
C GLU A 862 -42.41 16.57 -1.88
N HIS A 863 -41.42 15.69 -1.69
CA HIS A 863 -41.57 14.53 -0.82
C HIS A 863 -41.73 14.91 0.65
N PHE A 864 -40.98 15.91 1.14
CA PHE A 864 -41.12 16.45 2.49
C PHE A 864 -42.56 16.95 2.74
N SER A 865 -43.10 17.72 1.78
CA SER A 865 -44.45 18.25 1.86
C SER A 865 -45.52 17.14 1.86
N LEU A 866 -45.32 16.11 1.02
CA LEU A 866 -46.20 14.95 0.95
C LEU A 866 -46.22 14.17 2.26
N VAL A 867 -45.06 13.78 2.78
CA VAL A 867 -44.95 12.99 4.02
C VAL A 867 -45.48 13.79 5.20
N LYS A 868 -45.22 15.09 5.27
CA LYS A 868 -45.77 15.97 6.32
C LYS A 868 -47.30 16.01 6.30
N LYS A 869 -47.90 16.00 5.11
CA LYS A 869 -49.36 15.92 4.94
C LYS A 869 -49.88 14.56 5.43
N GLN A 870 -49.27 13.45 4.97
CA GLN A 870 -49.66 12.09 5.36
C GLN A 870 -49.55 11.88 6.88
N LEU A 871 -48.51 12.43 7.50
CA LEU A 871 -48.28 12.33 8.94
C LEU A 871 -49.37 13.06 9.74
N ARG A 872 -49.84 14.21 9.25
CA ARG A 872 -50.97 14.93 9.86
C ARG A 872 -52.28 14.16 9.70
N GLU A 873 -52.60 13.72 8.49
CA GLU A 873 -53.82 12.95 8.21
C GLU A 873 -53.88 11.66 9.04
N LEU A 874 -52.76 10.95 9.17
CA LEU A 874 -52.69 9.74 9.99
C LEU A 874 -52.78 10.05 11.50
N ALA A 875 -52.21 11.16 11.96
CA ALA A 875 -52.37 11.58 13.34
C ALA A 875 -53.83 11.89 13.66
N ASP A 876 -54.52 12.63 12.79
CA ASP A 876 -55.95 12.93 12.93
C ASP A 876 -56.81 11.65 12.94
N GLU A 877 -56.43 10.63 12.15
CA GLU A 877 -57.08 9.31 12.19
C GLU A 877 -56.83 8.50 13.47
N ILE A 878 -55.68 8.70 14.12
CA ILE A 878 -55.34 8.00 15.37
C ILE A 878 -56.01 8.71 16.55
N ASP A 879 -55.93 10.05 16.58
CA ASP A 879 -56.48 10.90 17.61
C ASP A 879 -56.63 12.35 17.09
N SER A 880 -57.86 12.78 16.80
CA SER A 880 -58.16 14.08 16.22
C SER A 880 -57.89 15.28 17.12
N ASP A 881 -57.71 15.06 18.43
CA ASP A 881 -57.46 16.14 19.41
C ASP A 881 -55.96 16.40 19.60
N ARG A 882 -55.09 15.57 19.00
CA ARG A 882 -53.64 15.59 19.22
C ARG A 882 -52.87 15.60 17.92
N ASN A 883 -51.76 16.34 17.91
CA ASN A 883 -50.87 16.32 16.75
C ASN A 883 -49.94 15.09 16.77
N TRP A 884 -49.34 14.79 15.61
CA TRP A 884 -48.45 13.65 15.44
C TRP A 884 -47.28 13.61 16.44
N TYR A 885 -46.78 14.78 16.88
CA TYR A 885 -45.67 14.87 17.83
C TYR A 885 -46.10 14.46 19.24
N GLN A 886 -47.27 14.91 19.70
CA GLN A 886 -47.83 14.50 20.99
C GLN A 886 -48.09 13.00 21.03
N ILE A 887 -48.63 12.42 19.95
CA ILE A 887 -48.85 10.98 19.84
C ILE A 887 -47.50 10.23 19.86
N THR A 888 -46.49 10.75 19.16
CA THR A 888 -45.14 10.18 19.13
C THR A 888 -44.47 10.21 20.50
N GLU A 889 -44.56 11.32 21.23
CA GLU A 889 -44.04 11.45 22.60
C GLU A 889 -44.66 10.39 23.52
N ASP A 890 -45.96 10.14 23.39
CA ASP A 890 -46.63 9.10 24.16
C ASP A 890 -46.14 7.69 23.79
N ILE A 891 -45.95 7.39 22.50
CA ILE A 891 -45.36 6.12 22.04
C ILE A 891 -43.98 5.94 22.68
N ILE A 892 -43.11 6.93 22.50
CA ILE A 892 -41.74 6.91 23.00
C ILE A 892 -41.69 6.70 24.51
N ARG A 893 -42.60 7.33 25.27
CA ARG A 893 -42.65 7.23 26.74
C ARG A 893 -43.26 5.93 27.26
N SER A 894 -44.20 5.35 26.54
CA SER A 894 -45.03 4.25 27.07
C SER A 894 -44.73 2.89 26.46
N LEU A 895 -44.02 2.85 25.32
CA LEU A 895 -43.91 1.68 24.47
C LEU A 895 -42.44 1.35 24.13
N HIS A 896 -41.57 1.29 25.14
CA HIS A 896 -40.18 0.83 24.98
C HIS A 896 -39.90 -0.44 25.82
N PRO A 897 -38.91 -1.27 25.45
CA PRO A 897 -38.50 -2.39 26.27
C PRO A 897 -37.81 -1.92 27.56
N SER A 898 -37.75 -2.81 28.55
CA SER A 898 -36.90 -2.62 29.73
C SER A 898 -35.42 -2.80 29.36
N ALA A 899 -34.51 -2.20 30.13
CA ALA A 899 -33.07 -2.30 29.89
C ALA A 899 -32.56 -3.74 29.78
N LYS A 900 -33.16 -4.68 30.52
CA LYS A 900 -32.84 -6.11 30.49
C LYS A 900 -33.28 -6.79 29.19
N ASN A 901 -34.41 -6.36 28.61
CA ASN A 901 -35.04 -7.00 27.46
C ASN A 901 -34.75 -6.29 26.12
N LEU A 902 -33.97 -5.20 26.14
CA LEU A 902 -33.67 -4.38 24.96
C LEU A 902 -33.11 -5.20 23.79
N LEU A 903 -31.98 -5.90 23.99
CA LEU A 903 -31.34 -6.69 22.92
C LEU A 903 -32.25 -7.82 22.42
N GLN A 904 -32.93 -8.53 23.33
CA GLN A 904 -33.83 -9.61 22.95
C GLN A 904 -35.01 -9.10 22.12
N SER A 905 -35.51 -7.89 22.40
CA SER A 905 -36.62 -7.29 21.65
C SER A 905 -36.25 -7.03 20.19
N TYR A 906 -35.02 -6.59 19.92
CA TYR A 906 -34.50 -6.47 18.55
C TYR A 906 -34.38 -7.84 17.87
N LEU A 907 -33.80 -8.83 18.56
CA LEU A 907 -33.58 -10.16 17.99
C LEU A 907 -34.88 -10.90 17.66
N ASP A 908 -35.89 -10.81 18.53
CA ASP A 908 -37.21 -11.37 18.30
C ASP A 908 -37.84 -10.75 17.04
N GLU A 909 -37.66 -9.45 16.85
CA GLU A 909 -38.27 -8.74 15.74
C GLU A 909 -37.55 -8.93 14.41
N ILE A 910 -36.22 -9.09 14.45
CA ILE A 910 -35.42 -9.55 13.31
C ILE A 910 -35.84 -10.96 12.89
N ALA A 911 -36.09 -11.86 13.84
CA ALA A 911 -36.57 -13.21 13.54
C ALA A 911 -37.98 -13.19 12.91
N ARG A 912 -38.85 -12.28 13.38
CA ARG A 912 -40.17 -12.05 12.76
C ARG A 912 -40.04 -11.54 11.33
N ALA A 913 -39.16 -10.57 11.08
CA ALA A 913 -38.89 -10.04 9.74
C ALA A 913 -38.35 -11.12 8.79
N LYS A 914 -37.41 -11.97 9.25
CA LYS A 914 -36.89 -13.11 8.48
C LYS A 914 -38.00 -14.09 8.09
N THR A 915 -38.90 -14.39 9.02
CA THR A 915 -40.03 -15.29 8.77
C THR A 915 -40.97 -14.68 7.73
N HIS A 916 -41.26 -13.39 7.85
CA HIS A 916 -42.11 -12.66 6.91
C HIS A 916 -41.55 -12.67 5.48
N VAL A 917 -40.24 -12.42 5.32
CA VAL A 917 -39.54 -12.49 4.03
C VAL A 917 -39.69 -13.87 3.38
N LYS A 918 -39.59 -14.95 4.16
CA LYS A 918 -39.76 -16.33 3.68
C LYS A 918 -41.20 -16.64 3.28
N GLU A 919 -42.17 -16.30 4.14
CA GLU A 919 -43.60 -16.57 3.91
C GLU A 919 -44.10 -15.87 2.63
N HIS A 920 -43.65 -14.65 2.39
CA HIS A 920 -44.09 -13.83 1.24
C HIS A 920 -43.14 -13.92 0.03
N ARG A 921 -42.10 -14.77 0.11
CA ARG A 921 -41.08 -14.95 -0.94
C ARG A 921 -40.47 -13.63 -1.43
N LEU A 922 -40.18 -12.71 -0.52
CA LEU A 922 -39.69 -11.38 -0.89
C LEU A 922 -38.29 -11.42 -1.53
N VAL A 923 -37.50 -12.46 -1.28
CA VAL A 923 -36.21 -12.70 -1.94
C VAL A 923 -36.10 -14.20 -2.26
N PRO A 924 -35.70 -14.61 -3.48
CA PRO A 924 -35.86 -16.00 -3.92
C PRO A 924 -34.82 -16.97 -3.34
N ASP A 925 -33.64 -16.49 -2.92
CA ASP A 925 -32.51 -17.35 -2.51
C ASP A 925 -31.81 -16.85 -1.23
N LEU A 926 -32.34 -17.22 -0.05
CA LEU A 926 -31.66 -17.01 1.23
C LEU A 926 -30.63 -18.15 1.47
N PRO A 927 -29.33 -17.86 1.68
CA PRO A 927 -28.36 -18.89 2.03
C PRO A 927 -28.75 -19.63 3.33
N ALA A 928 -28.61 -20.96 3.35
CA ALA A 928 -29.15 -21.79 4.43
C ALA A 928 -28.56 -21.51 5.82
N ASP A 929 -27.30 -21.08 5.90
CA ASP A 929 -26.57 -20.81 7.15
C ASP A 929 -26.49 -19.33 7.53
N GLU A 930 -27.17 -18.46 6.78
CA GLU A 930 -27.23 -17.03 7.04
C GLU A 930 -27.92 -16.73 8.39
N ARG A 931 -27.33 -15.81 9.18
CA ARG A 931 -27.89 -15.36 10.46
C ARG A 931 -27.52 -13.92 10.82
N VAL A 932 -28.29 -13.32 11.73
CA VAL A 932 -27.92 -12.08 12.44
C VAL A 932 -27.64 -12.39 13.91
N VAL A 933 -26.54 -11.84 14.44
CA VAL A 933 -26.12 -11.97 15.84
C VAL A 933 -26.13 -10.60 16.50
N GLY A 934 -26.72 -10.48 17.68
CA GLY A 934 -26.79 -9.22 18.41
C GLY A 934 -25.83 -9.21 19.61
N PHE A 935 -25.18 -8.08 19.87
CA PHE A 935 -24.36 -7.87 21.08
C PHE A 935 -24.35 -6.42 21.54
N TYR A 936 -23.91 -6.19 22.78
CA TYR A 936 -23.80 -4.84 23.32
C TYR A 936 -22.51 -4.14 22.89
N THR A 937 -22.63 -2.86 22.55
CA THR A 937 -21.54 -1.98 22.15
C THR A 937 -20.51 -1.91 23.28
N PRO A 938 -19.26 -2.30 23.03
CA PRO A 938 -18.19 -2.18 24.02
C PRO A 938 -18.05 -0.75 24.55
N SER A 939 -17.73 -0.60 25.84
CA SER A 939 -17.69 0.69 26.55
C SER A 939 -16.83 1.76 25.86
N PHE A 940 -15.71 1.36 25.25
CA PHE A 940 -14.80 2.28 24.57
C PHE A 940 -15.32 2.75 23.19
N LEU A 941 -16.27 2.04 22.57
CA LEU A 941 -16.92 2.43 21.31
C LEU A 941 -18.17 3.30 21.52
N VAL A 942 -18.63 3.40 22.76
CA VAL A 942 -19.82 4.17 23.16
C VAL A 942 -19.82 5.62 22.66
N PRO A 943 -18.72 6.38 22.77
CA PRO A 943 -18.69 7.77 22.30
C PRO A 943 -18.84 7.93 20.78
N PHE A 944 -18.61 6.87 19.99
CA PHE A 944 -18.53 6.91 18.53
C PHE A 944 -19.77 6.32 17.86
N SER A 945 -20.47 5.38 18.51
CA SER A 945 -21.72 4.77 18.03
C SER A 945 -22.83 4.86 19.08
N PRO A 946 -23.34 6.06 19.39
CA PRO A 946 -24.18 6.30 20.58
C PRO A 946 -25.54 5.59 20.59
N PHE A 947 -25.98 5.04 19.46
CA PHE A 947 -27.28 4.36 19.29
C PHE A 947 -27.17 2.87 18.93
N GLY A 948 -25.96 2.38 18.61
CA GLY A 948 -25.75 1.08 17.99
C GLY A 948 -25.53 1.18 16.48
N ASP A 949 -24.99 0.11 15.88
CA ASP A 949 -24.65 0.00 14.46
C ASP A 949 -24.99 -1.40 13.94
N PHE A 950 -25.26 -1.52 12.65
CA PHE A 950 -25.30 -2.80 11.96
C PHE A 950 -24.01 -3.02 11.17
N LEU A 951 -23.41 -4.19 11.31
CA LEU A 951 -22.15 -4.55 10.67
C LEU A 951 -22.31 -5.89 9.94
N ASN A 952 -21.64 -6.04 8.80
CA ASN A 952 -21.46 -7.34 8.16
C ASN A 952 -19.97 -7.71 8.16
N PRO A 953 -19.65 -9.00 8.00
CA PRO A 953 -18.29 -9.48 7.81
C PRO A 953 -17.71 -8.85 6.56
N PRO A 954 -16.38 -8.81 6.45
CA PRO A 954 -15.75 -8.35 5.23
C PRO A 954 -16.02 -9.16 3.96
N PRO A 955 -16.14 -8.56 2.76
CA PRO A 955 -16.17 -9.34 1.52
C PRO A 955 -14.84 -9.91 1.03
N PHE A 956 -13.73 -9.63 1.71
CA PHE A 956 -12.49 -10.41 1.56
C PHE A 956 -12.29 -11.39 2.72
N SER A 957 -13.27 -11.57 3.61
CA SER A 957 -13.20 -12.64 4.62
C SER A 957 -13.21 -14.01 3.94
N SER A 958 -12.40 -14.93 4.43
CA SER A 958 -12.39 -16.29 3.93
C SER A 958 -13.65 -17.02 4.42
N TYR A 959 -14.10 -18.05 3.69
CA TYR A 959 -15.03 -19.09 4.18
C TYR A 959 -14.47 -19.87 5.39
N ALA A 960 -13.41 -19.38 6.05
CA ALA A 960 -12.89 -19.99 7.25
C ALA A 960 -13.96 -19.93 8.34
N THR A 961 -14.12 -21.08 8.99
CA THR A 961 -15.03 -21.26 10.10
C THR A 961 -14.56 -20.42 11.28
N SER A 962 -15.48 -19.71 11.94
CA SER A 962 -15.21 -19.17 13.28
C SER A 962 -14.66 -20.28 14.19
N PRO A 963 -13.55 -20.06 14.92
CA PRO A 963 -12.96 -21.03 15.84
C PRO A 963 -13.93 -21.53 16.92
N LEU A 964 -15.04 -20.83 17.15
CA LEU A 964 -16.04 -21.20 18.14
C LEU A 964 -17.16 -22.09 17.58
N GLN A 965 -17.39 -22.13 16.25
CA GLN A 965 -18.69 -22.63 15.74
C GLN A 965 -18.65 -23.51 14.48
N ASN A 966 -17.49 -23.80 13.88
CA ASN A 966 -17.38 -24.68 12.70
C ASN A 966 -18.30 -24.28 11.50
N LYS A 967 -18.66 -22.99 11.36
CA LYS A 967 -19.48 -22.45 10.25
C LYS A 967 -18.84 -21.21 9.61
N PRO A 968 -19.02 -20.97 8.29
CA PRO A 968 -18.39 -19.84 7.59
C PRO A 968 -18.94 -18.48 8.04
N ASP A 969 -18.03 -17.51 8.28
CA ASP A 969 -18.38 -16.17 8.81
C ASP A 969 -19.02 -15.22 7.79
N LEU A 970 -18.85 -15.48 6.48
CA LEU A 970 -19.33 -14.64 5.37
C LEU A 970 -20.85 -14.40 5.29
N VAL A 971 -21.64 -15.10 6.11
CA VAL A 971 -23.12 -15.06 6.08
C VAL A 971 -23.72 -14.54 7.38
N THR A 972 -22.92 -13.94 8.27
CA THR A 972 -23.38 -13.49 9.60
C THR A 972 -23.47 -11.97 9.70
N GLY A 973 -24.66 -11.39 9.82
CA GLY A 973 -24.83 -9.98 10.19
C GLY A 973 -24.65 -9.76 11.70
N TYR A 974 -24.24 -8.56 12.09
CA TYR A 974 -23.97 -8.20 13.48
C TYR A 974 -24.72 -6.93 13.86
N LEU A 975 -25.68 -7.05 14.78
CA LEU A 975 -26.38 -5.93 15.37
C LEU A 975 -25.70 -5.52 16.67
N MET A 976 -25.13 -4.32 16.69
CA MET A 976 -24.58 -3.70 17.88
C MET A 976 -25.62 -2.77 18.51
N LEU A 977 -25.89 -2.93 19.79
CA LEU A 977 -26.79 -2.04 20.54
C LEU A 977 -26.08 -1.49 21.77
N HIS A 978 -26.44 -0.29 22.22
CA HIS A 978 -25.92 0.21 23.47
C HIS A 978 -26.53 -0.52 24.67
N SER A 979 -25.68 -1.01 25.58
CA SER A 979 -26.21 -1.51 26.86
C SER A 979 -26.73 -0.35 27.67
N VAL A 980 -27.99 -0.48 28.09
CA VAL A 980 -28.60 0.37 29.12
C VAL A 980 -28.44 -0.28 30.50
N ALA A 981 -28.44 -1.62 30.56
CA ALA A 981 -28.26 -2.38 31.79
C ALA A 981 -26.79 -2.38 32.27
N GLY A 982 -26.59 -2.37 33.59
CA GLY A 982 -25.26 -2.52 34.21
C GLY A 982 -24.38 -1.27 34.20
N ARG A 983 -24.91 -0.12 33.75
CA ARG A 983 -24.23 1.18 33.84
C ARG A 983 -24.69 1.90 35.11
N SER A 984 -23.81 2.63 35.77
CA SER A 984 -24.15 3.54 36.89
C SER A 984 -24.89 4.80 36.40
N LEU A 985 -25.98 4.61 35.65
CA LEU A 985 -26.86 5.67 35.16
C LEU A 985 -27.89 6.01 36.24
N SER A 986 -28.27 7.28 36.33
CA SER A 986 -29.43 7.66 37.13
C SER A 986 -30.73 7.16 36.46
N PRO A 987 -31.81 6.88 37.22
CA PRO A 987 -33.08 6.44 36.64
C PRO A 987 -33.62 7.36 35.52
N PRO A 988 -33.50 8.69 35.59
CA PRO A 988 -33.88 9.58 34.48
C PRO A 988 -33.01 9.43 33.22
N GLU A 989 -31.72 9.12 33.36
CA GLU A 989 -30.82 8.89 32.23
C GLU A 989 -31.08 7.54 31.56
N GLU A 990 -31.34 6.50 32.36
CA GLU A 990 -31.74 5.17 31.88
C GLU A 990 -33.02 5.25 31.05
N GLU A 991 -34.05 5.86 31.62
CA GLU A 991 -35.34 6.10 30.98
C GLU A 991 -35.19 6.90 29.67
N LYS A 992 -34.34 7.94 29.66
CA LYS A 992 -34.07 8.74 28.46
C LYS A 992 -33.44 7.92 27.33
N LEU A 993 -32.56 6.97 27.65
CA LEU A 993 -31.95 6.10 26.63
C LEU A 993 -32.97 5.09 26.08
N LEU A 994 -33.75 4.45 26.95
CA LEU A 994 -34.74 3.45 26.53
C LEU A 994 -35.82 4.01 25.61
N ARG A 995 -36.22 5.27 25.84
CA ARG A 995 -37.13 6.03 24.98
C ARG A 995 -36.67 6.12 23.52
N SER A 996 -35.37 6.03 23.25
CA SER A 996 -34.83 6.04 21.87
C SER A 996 -34.98 4.69 21.16
N HIS A 997 -35.51 3.65 21.84
CA HIS A 997 -35.65 2.29 21.35
C HIS A 997 -37.08 1.76 21.51
N ASP A 998 -38.09 2.60 21.24
CA ASP A 998 -39.49 2.19 21.32
C ASP A 998 -39.82 1.01 20.38
N TYR A 999 -40.82 0.19 20.71
CA TYR A 999 -41.13 -1.02 19.94
C TYR A 999 -41.53 -0.71 18.50
N THR A 1000 -42.17 0.44 18.22
CA THR A 1000 -42.53 0.80 16.84
C THR A 1000 -41.29 1.15 16.03
N TRP A 1001 -40.31 1.82 16.64
CA TRP A 1001 -38.99 2.05 16.06
C TRP A 1001 -38.27 0.73 15.76
N ILE A 1002 -38.18 -0.18 16.74
CA ILE A 1002 -37.54 -1.50 16.56
C ILE A 1002 -38.15 -2.24 15.36
N SER A 1003 -39.48 -2.19 15.25
CA SER A 1003 -40.23 -2.89 14.20
C SER A 1003 -40.03 -2.31 12.81
N VAL A 1004 -39.74 -1.01 12.69
CA VAL A 1004 -39.43 -0.36 11.41
C VAL A 1004 -37.95 -0.56 11.04
N ILE A 1005 -37.05 -0.53 12.02
CA ILE A 1005 -35.61 -0.70 11.80
C ILE A 1005 -35.22 -2.15 11.51
N ALA A 1006 -35.92 -3.15 12.03
CA ALA A 1006 -35.61 -4.56 11.75
C ALA A 1006 -35.68 -4.89 10.23
N PRO A 1007 -36.70 -4.46 9.47
CA PRO A 1007 -36.70 -4.57 8.01
C PRO A 1007 -35.61 -3.75 7.30
N HIS A 1008 -35.22 -2.60 7.85
CA HIS A 1008 -34.20 -1.71 7.28
C HIS A 1008 -32.79 -2.28 7.42
N GLU A 1009 -32.39 -2.68 8.63
CA GLU A 1009 -31.02 -3.12 8.92
C GLU A 1009 -30.80 -4.61 8.61
N CYS A 1010 -31.85 -5.43 8.76
CA CYS A 1010 -31.72 -6.88 8.65
C CYS A 1010 -32.47 -7.45 7.44
N TYR A 1011 -33.75 -7.80 7.60
CA TYR A 1011 -34.47 -8.58 6.59
C TYR A 1011 -35.70 -7.84 6.04
N PRO A 1012 -35.80 -7.54 4.73
CA PRO A 1012 -34.84 -7.84 3.65
C PRO A 1012 -33.77 -6.76 3.40
N GLY A 1013 -33.56 -5.83 4.34
CA GLY A 1013 -32.68 -4.66 4.20
C GLY A 1013 -31.16 -4.92 4.13
N HIS A 1014 -30.38 -4.14 4.88
CA HIS A 1014 -28.91 -4.07 4.72
C HIS A 1014 -28.20 -5.41 4.84
N HIS A 1015 -28.62 -6.29 5.76
CA HIS A 1015 -28.01 -7.60 5.90
C HIS A 1015 -28.00 -8.39 4.58
N LEU A 1016 -29.16 -8.52 3.93
CA LEU A 1016 -29.24 -9.23 2.67
C LEU A 1016 -28.57 -8.46 1.54
N GLN A 1017 -28.78 -7.14 1.47
CA GLN A 1017 -28.18 -6.31 0.43
C GLN A 1017 -26.66 -6.45 0.39
N ILE A 1018 -26.02 -6.40 1.56
CA ILE A 1018 -24.59 -6.57 1.68
C ILE A 1018 -24.21 -8.01 1.32
N LEU A 1019 -24.90 -9.03 1.83
CA LEU A 1019 -24.63 -10.44 1.49
C LEU A 1019 -24.57 -10.72 -0.03
N PHE A 1020 -25.49 -10.14 -0.81
CA PHE A 1020 -25.48 -10.23 -2.27
C PHE A 1020 -24.30 -9.46 -2.90
N SER A 1021 -24.00 -8.25 -2.42
CA SER A 1021 -22.84 -7.47 -2.88
C SER A 1021 -21.52 -8.23 -2.66
N GLN A 1022 -21.38 -8.86 -1.50
CA GLN A 1022 -20.17 -9.56 -1.09
C GLN A 1022 -19.88 -10.84 -1.91
N THR A 1023 -20.95 -11.47 -2.41
CA THR A 1023 -20.86 -12.68 -3.23
C THR A 1023 -20.72 -12.39 -4.73
N HIS A 1024 -20.73 -11.11 -5.14
CA HIS A 1024 -20.65 -10.71 -6.54
C HIS A 1024 -19.38 -11.22 -7.24
N PRO A 1025 -19.40 -11.75 -8.48
CA PRO A 1025 -18.21 -12.32 -9.12
C PRO A 1025 -17.08 -11.32 -9.41
N ARG A 1026 -17.42 -10.04 -9.67
CA ARG A 1026 -16.46 -8.96 -9.94
C ARG A 1026 -15.98 -8.26 -8.67
N ILE A 1027 -14.66 -8.13 -8.51
CA ILE A 1027 -14.03 -7.53 -7.33
C ILE A 1027 -14.47 -6.07 -7.10
N MET A 1028 -14.55 -5.28 -8.17
CA MET A 1028 -14.98 -3.88 -8.09
C MET A 1028 -16.38 -3.73 -7.51
N ARG A 1029 -17.27 -4.70 -7.75
CA ARG A 1029 -18.67 -4.68 -7.29
C ARG A 1029 -18.84 -5.16 -5.86
N ARG A 1030 -17.86 -5.89 -5.32
CA ARG A 1030 -17.82 -6.28 -3.90
C ARG A 1030 -17.37 -5.15 -2.99
N PHE A 1031 -16.62 -4.20 -3.54
CA PHE A 1031 -15.97 -3.13 -2.80
C PHE A 1031 -16.67 -1.78 -3.01
N TYR A 1032 -17.16 -1.50 -4.23
CA TYR A 1032 -17.86 -0.25 -4.50
C TYR A 1032 -19.23 -0.24 -3.79
N GLU A 1033 -19.48 0.81 -3.01
CA GLU A 1033 -20.72 1.00 -2.28
C GLU A 1033 -21.33 2.34 -2.66
N SER A 1034 -22.52 2.32 -3.28
CA SER A 1034 -23.30 3.54 -3.53
C SER A 1034 -24.27 3.79 -2.36
N PRO A 1035 -24.09 4.88 -1.58
CA PRO A 1035 -25.01 5.23 -0.51
C PRO A 1035 -26.44 5.50 -0.99
N TYR A 1036 -26.60 6.04 -2.20
CA TYR A 1036 -27.92 6.20 -2.81
C TYR A 1036 -28.60 4.84 -2.96
N PHE A 1037 -27.87 3.81 -3.38
CA PHE A 1037 -28.45 2.48 -3.50
C PHE A 1037 -28.78 1.86 -2.15
N TYR A 1038 -27.80 1.75 -1.24
CA TYR A 1038 -28.03 0.95 -0.03
C TYR A 1038 -28.95 1.66 0.98
N GLU A 1039 -28.84 2.97 1.18
CA GLU A 1039 -29.75 3.71 2.07
C GLU A 1039 -31.17 3.76 1.49
N GLY A 1040 -31.25 3.92 0.16
CA GLY A 1040 -32.51 3.81 -0.57
C GLY A 1040 -33.16 2.43 -0.42
N TRP A 1041 -32.36 1.36 -0.48
CA TRP A 1041 -32.82 -0.02 -0.27
C TRP A 1041 -33.38 -0.23 1.13
N GLY A 1042 -32.71 0.31 2.17
CA GLY A 1042 -33.21 0.26 3.55
C GLY A 1042 -34.61 0.88 3.67
N LEU A 1043 -34.79 2.11 3.17
CA LEU A 1043 -36.08 2.81 3.18
C LEU A 1043 -37.15 2.11 2.32
N TYR A 1044 -36.74 1.57 1.18
CA TYR A 1044 -37.60 0.75 0.32
C TYR A 1044 -38.12 -0.48 1.10
N CYS A 1045 -37.25 -1.15 1.87
CA CYS A 1045 -37.62 -2.29 2.70
C CYS A 1045 -38.59 -1.92 3.83
N GLU A 1046 -38.45 -0.74 4.43
CA GLU A 1046 -39.44 -0.23 5.39
C GLU A 1046 -40.83 -0.13 4.74
N GLN A 1047 -40.90 0.47 3.55
CA GLN A 1047 -42.15 0.63 2.80
C GLN A 1047 -42.72 -0.73 2.35
N LEU A 1048 -41.86 -1.64 1.88
CA LEU A 1048 -42.21 -3.00 1.50
C LEU A 1048 -42.81 -3.78 2.68
N ALA A 1049 -42.30 -3.60 3.90
CA ALA A 1049 -42.85 -4.25 5.09
C ALA A 1049 -44.31 -3.84 5.34
N PHE A 1050 -44.69 -2.58 5.09
CA PHE A 1050 -46.09 -2.15 5.14
C PHE A 1050 -46.93 -2.77 4.02
N GLU A 1051 -46.45 -2.69 2.78
CA GLU A 1051 -47.17 -3.21 1.61
C GLU A 1051 -47.46 -4.71 1.68
N THR A 1052 -46.58 -5.45 2.34
CA THR A 1052 -46.67 -6.91 2.47
C THR A 1052 -47.36 -7.35 3.77
N GLY A 1053 -47.84 -6.41 4.60
CA GLY A 1053 -48.62 -6.70 5.80
C GLY A 1053 -47.80 -7.15 7.01
N PHE A 1054 -46.50 -6.82 7.10
CA PHE A 1054 -45.66 -7.15 8.25
C PHE A 1054 -46.23 -6.61 9.57
N PHE A 1055 -46.83 -5.42 9.54
CA PHE A 1055 -47.37 -4.75 10.73
C PHE A 1055 -48.81 -5.17 11.10
N ASN A 1056 -49.45 -6.02 10.28
CA ASN A 1056 -50.85 -6.46 10.49
C ASN A 1056 -50.99 -7.47 11.64
N LYS A 1057 -49.88 -8.12 12.02
CA LYS A 1057 -49.78 -8.98 13.20
C LYS A 1057 -49.17 -8.10 14.31
N GLY A 1058 -49.98 -7.72 15.30
CA GLY A 1058 -49.55 -6.85 16.40
C GLY A 1058 -48.40 -7.44 17.21
N LEU A 1059 -47.62 -6.58 17.87
CA LEU A 1059 -46.44 -6.98 18.63
C LEU A 1059 -46.82 -7.73 19.91
N GLU A 1060 -46.25 -8.92 20.13
CA GLU A 1060 -46.32 -9.61 21.41
C GLU A 1060 -45.28 -9.03 22.39
N ILE A 1061 -45.69 -8.14 23.29
CA ILE A 1061 -44.81 -7.61 24.34
C ILE A 1061 -44.54 -8.72 25.38
N ARG A 1062 -43.33 -9.29 25.36
CA ARG A 1062 -42.91 -10.37 26.27
C ARG A 1062 -42.07 -9.84 27.42
N ASP A 1063 -42.67 -9.11 28.36
CA ASP A 1063 -41.97 -8.74 29.60
C ASP A 1063 -42.06 -9.91 30.61
N LYS A 1064 -41.02 -10.75 30.65
CA LYS A 1064 -40.99 -11.99 31.46
C LYS A 1064 -40.87 -11.77 32.98
N THR A 1065 -40.78 -10.54 33.46
CA THR A 1065 -40.53 -10.21 34.88
C THR A 1065 -41.78 -10.00 35.73
N GLU A 1066 -42.98 -10.03 35.16
CA GLU A 1066 -44.23 -9.90 35.94
C GLU A 1066 -44.91 -11.25 36.13
N GLU A 1067 -45.02 -11.68 37.41
CA GLU A 1067 -45.53 -12.99 37.85
C GLU A 1067 -47.06 -13.16 37.74
N SER A 1068 -47.84 -12.16 37.33
CA SER A 1068 -49.31 -12.30 37.25
C SER A 1068 -49.82 -12.37 35.80
N GLU A 1069 -50.45 -13.49 35.44
CA GLU A 1069 -51.13 -13.70 34.14
C GLU A 1069 -52.21 -12.64 33.86
N ALA A 1070 -52.85 -12.08 34.90
CA ALA A 1070 -53.91 -11.07 34.77
C ALA A 1070 -53.44 -9.68 34.28
N ARG A 1071 -52.14 -9.35 34.37
CA ARG A 1071 -51.58 -8.11 33.77
C ARG A 1071 -50.98 -8.34 32.38
N ARG A 1072 -50.64 -9.58 32.00
CA ARG A 1072 -50.19 -9.90 30.63
C ARG A 1072 -51.28 -9.65 29.59
N GLU A 1073 -52.55 -9.80 29.95
CA GLU A 1073 -53.70 -9.44 29.10
C GLU A 1073 -53.81 -7.91 28.86
N SER A 1074 -53.21 -7.06 29.72
CA SER A 1074 -53.47 -5.61 29.75
C SER A 1074 -52.59 -4.71 28.86
N LYS A 1075 -51.59 -5.26 28.13
CA LYS A 1075 -50.69 -4.49 27.23
C LYS A 1075 -50.74 -4.92 25.76
N LYS A 1076 -51.71 -5.73 25.35
CA LYS A 1076 -51.85 -6.14 23.93
C LYS A 1076 -52.46 -4.98 23.14
N ILE A 1077 -51.64 -4.23 22.43
CA ILE A 1077 -52.13 -3.19 21.51
C ILE A 1077 -52.90 -3.90 20.39
N PRO A 1078 -54.17 -3.52 20.11
CA PRO A 1078 -54.91 -4.10 18.99
C PRO A 1078 -54.11 -3.98 17.69
N ASN A 1079 -54.08 -5.03 16.87
CA ASN A 1079 -53.27 -5.09 15.65
C ASN A 1079 -53.48 -3.85 14.75
N SER A 1080 -54.73 -3.43 14.54
CA SER A 1080 -55.07 -2.25 13.74
C SER A 1080 -54.55 -0.94 14.32
N ARG A 1081 -54.42 -0.84 15.65
CA ARG A 1081 -53.84 0.34 16.31
C ARG A 1081 -52.32 0.30 16.22
N TYR A 1082 -51.70 -0.85 16.42
CA TYR A 1082 -50.24 -1.01 16.30
C TYR A 1082 -49.74 -0.71 14.89
N GLU A 1083 -50.44 -1.19 13.85
CA GLU A 1083 -50.14 -0.88 12.45
C GLU A 1083 -50.10 0.63 12.19
N LYS A 1084 -51.11 1.38 12.66
CA LYS A 1084 -51.17 2.84 12.54
C LYS A 1084 -50.04 3.53 13.31
N LEU A 1085 -49.71 3.08 14.52
CA LEU A 1085 -48.60 3.64 15.30
C LEU A 1085 -47.24 3.37 14.64
N ALA A 1086 -47.03 2.17 14.09
CA ALA A 1086 -45.84 1.84 13.33
C ALA A 1086 -45.74 2.70 12.06
N ARG A 1087 -46.86 2.92 11.35
CA ARG A 1087 -46.92 3.79 10.17
C ARG A 1087 -46.63 5.24 10.53
N LEU A 1088 -47.13 5.72 11.66
CA LEU A 1088 -46.83 7.06 12.17
C LEU A 1088 -45.32 7.21 12.43
N THR A 1089 -44.70 6.23 13.09
CA THR A 1089 -43.25 6.20 13.31
C THR A 1089 -42.49 6.22 11.99
N GLN A 1090 -42.84 5.36 11.03
CA GLN A 1090 -42.19 5.33 9.71
C GLN A 1090 -42.33 6.66 8.96
N LEU A 1091 -43.52 7.27 8.93
CA LEU A 1091 -43.71 8.57 8.25
C LEU A 1091 -42.91 9.67 8.93
N ARG A 1092 -42.80 9.67 10.27
CA ARG A 1092 -41.90 10.60 10.99
C ARG A 1092 -40.44 10.37 10.60
N LEU A 1093 -40.03 9.11 10.47
CA LEU A 1093 -38.70 8.74 10.01
C LEU A 1093 -38.44 9.25 8.59
N GLN A 1094 -39.37 9.02 7.66
CA GLN A 1094 -39.27 9.52 6.28
C GLN A 1094 -39.27 11.06 6.22
N LEU A 1095 -40.07 11.74 7.05
CA LEU A 1095 -40.09 13.21 7.13
C LEU A 1095 -38.70 13.76 7.46
N TRP A 1096 -38.03 13.15 8.44
CA TRP A 1096 -36.65 13.49 8.79
C TRP A 1096 -35.68 13.22 7.64
N ARG A 1097 -35.74 12.05 6.98
CA ARG A 1097 -34.84 11.78 5.82
C ARG A 1097 -35.16 12.68 4.61
N ALA A 1098 -36.38 13.17 4.46
CA ALA A 1098 -36.73 14.15 3.44
C ALA A 1098 -36.15 15.53 3.74
N ALA A 1099 -36.16 15.93 5.02
CA ALA A 1099 -35.49 17.14 5.47
C ALA A 1099 -33.98 17.10 5.21
N ARG A 1100 -33.34 15.93 5.36
CA ARG A 1100 -31.90 15.77 5.06
C ARG A 1100 -31.53 16.19 3.63
N VAL A 1101 -32.40 15.93 2.64
CA VAL A 1101 -32.19 16.39 1.25
C VAL A 1101 -32.14 17.91 1.18
N ILE A 1102 -33.12 18.57 1.80
CA ILE A 1102 -33.25 20.04 1.80
C ILE A 1102 -32.06 20.68 2.52
N LEU A 1103 -31.76 20.19 3.72
CA LEU A 1103 -30.77 20.78 4.63
C LEU A 1103 -29.35 20.63 4.10
N ASP A 1104 -28.98 19.44 3.61
CA ASP A 1104 -27.63 19.21 3.08
C ASP A 1104 -27.38 20.04 1.83
N ILE A 1105 -28.32 20.05 0.89
CA ILE A 1105 -28.19 20.79 -0.38
C ILE A 1105 -28.15 22.30 -0.12
N LYS A 1106 -29.09 22.84 0.67
CA LYS A 1106 -29.16 24.29 0.92
C LYS A 1106 -27.98 24.79 1.74
N LEU A 1107 -27.51 24.01 2.72
CA LEU A 1107 -26.30 24.35 3.48
C LEU A 1107 -25.10 24.49 2.56
N HIS A 1108 -24.83 23.46 1.74
CA HIS A 1108 -23.63 23.45 0.90
C HIS A 1108 -23.71 24.41 -0.29
N ARG A 1109 -24.91 24.82 -0.71
CA ARG A 1109 -25.12 25.87 -1.72
C ARG A 1109 -25.06 27.30 -1.18
N ASN A 1110 -24.83 27.50 0.12
CA ASN A 1110 -24.92 28.80 0.82
C ASN A 1110 -26.32 29.42 0.80
N GLU A 1111 -27.37 28.59 0.74
CA GLU A 1111 -28.78 29.03 0.79
C GLU A 1111 -29.34 28.98 2.22
N MET A 1112 -28.69 28.23 3.11
CA MET A 1112 -28.96 28.19 4.55
C MET A 1112 -27.66 28.27 5.34
N THR A 1113 -27.68 29.00 6.46
CA THR A 1113 -26.60 28.97 7.45
C THR A 1113 -26.74 27.74 8.38
N LEU A 1114 -25.71 27.41 9.15
CA LEU A 1114 -25.83 26.35 10.16
C LEU A 1114 -26.92 26.64 11.19
N GLU A 1115 -27.15 27.91 11.54
CA GLU A 1115 -28.22 28.26 12.48
C GLU A 1115 -29.60 28.06 11.85
N ASP A 1116 -29.78 28.38 10.57
CA ASP A 1116 -31.02 28.07 9.85
C ASP A 1116 -31.29 26.57 9.82
N VAL A 1117 -30.25 25.75 9.63
CA VAL A 1117 -30.35 24.28 9.66
C VAL A 1117 -30.77 23.80 11.06
N ARG A 1118 -30.17 24.35 12.13
CA ARG A 1118 -30.54 24.02 13.51
C ARG A 1118 -31.98 24.40 13.82
N LEU A 1119 -32.40 25.59 13.43
CA LEU A 1119 -33.78 26.06 13.60
C LEU A 1119 -34.77 25.18 12.85
N PHE A 1120 -34.44 24.78 11.61
CA PHE A 1120 -35.29 23.87 10.84
C PHE A 1120 -35.47 22.53 11.56
N LEU A 1121 -34.38 21.91 12.05
CA LEU A 1121 -34.46 20.64 12.78
C LEU A 1121 -35.27 20.76 14.08
N LEU A 1122 -35.16 21.88 14.80
CA LEU A 1122 -35.93 22.15 16.02
C LEU A 1122 -37.42 22.37 15.74
N GLN A 1123 -37.78 23.08 14.68
CA GLN A 1123 -39.14 23.55 14.45
C GLN A 1123 -39.96 22.61 13.54
N GLU A 1124 -39.32 22.00 12.56
CA GLU A 1124 -39.99 21.19 11.54
C GLU A 1124 -39.92 19.70 11.83
N ILE A 1125 -38.79 19.24 12.40
CA ILE A 1125 -38.56 17.82 12.75
C ILE A 1125 -38.79 17.56 14.25
N LEU A 1126 -38.77 18.62 15.06
CA LEU A 1126 -39.02 18.59 16.51
C LEU A 1126 -37.98 17.74 17.27
N PHE A 1127 -36.72 17.86 16.85
CA PHE A 1127 -35.60 17.22 17.53
C PHE A 1127 -35.23 17.95 18.81
N ASP A 1128 -34.70 17.21 19.79
CA ASP A 1128 -34.02 17.81 20.93
C ASP A 1128 -32.62 18.31 20.53
N SER A 1129 -32.04 19.20 21.34
CA SER A 1129 -30.75 19.84 21.03
C SER A 1129 -29.60 18.85 20.79
N ARG A 1130 -29.57 17.69 21.46
CA ARG A 1130 -28.52 16.68 21.25
C ARG A 1130 -28.67 16.02 19.88
N SER A 1131 -29.90 15.70 19.48
CA SER A 1131 -30.22 15.13 18.17
C SER A 1131 -29.90 16.10 17.04
N VAL A 1132 -30.17 17.40 17.23
CA VAL A 1132 -29.78 18.47 16.29
C VAL A 1132 -28.26 18.52 16.09
N ASP A 1133 -27.49 18.53 17.18
CA ASP A 1133 -26.03 18.57 17.08
C ASP A 1133 -25.46 17.35 16.34
N GLY A 1134 -26.06 16.17 16.52
CA GLY A 1134 -25.69 14.95 15.80
C GLY A 1134 -25.88 15.08 14.29
N GLU A 1135 -27.04 15.58 13.86
CA GLU A 1135 -27.36 15.76 12.44
C GLU A 1135 -26.52 16.83 11.77
N VAL A 1136 -26.35 17.98 12.42
CA VAL A 1136 -25.52 19.08 11.87
C VAL A 1136 -24.08 18.61 11.67
N ASN A 1137 -23.52 17.87 12.64
CA ASN A 1137 -22.19 17.27 12.49
C ASN A 1137 -22.11 16.31 11.30
N MET A 1138 -23.17 15.55 11.02
CA MET A 1138 -23.21 14.66 9.86
C MET A 1138 -23.22 15.45 8.55
N TYR A 1139 -24.05 16.49 8.43
CA TYR A 1139 -24.18 17.27 7.19
C TYR A 1139 -22.89 17.99 6.80
N ILE A 1140 -22.12 18.47 7.79
CA ILE A 1140 -20.84 19.15 7.54
C ILE A 1140 -19.68 18.18 7.30
N SER A 1141 -19.67 17.01 7.93
CA SER A 1141 -18.58 16.04 7.80
C SER A 1141 -18.75 15.10 6.61
N ARG A 1142 -19.98 14.92 6.11
CA ARG A 1142 -20.33 14.02 5.01
C ARG A 1142 -21.28 14.70 4.01
N PRO A 1143 -20.83 15.74 3.30
CA PRO A 1143 -21.62 16.35 2.22
C PRO A 1143 -22.08 15.28 1.22
N THR A 1144 -23.28 15.45 0.67
CA THR A 1144 -23.95 14.54 -0.30
C THR A 1144 -24.41 13.19 0.25
N TYR A 1145 -24.04 12.81 1.47
CA TYR A 1145 -24.50 11.55 2.08
C TYR A 1145 -25.95 11.64 2.58
N ALA A 1146 -26.31 12.72 3.28
CA ALA A 1146 -27.63 12.84 3.89
C ALA A 1146 -28.82 12.78 2.88
N PRO A 1147 -28.72 13.29 1.64
CA PRO A 1147 -29.76 13.13 0.63
C PRO A 1147 -29.98 11.69 0.13
N CYS A 1148 -29.00 10.79 0.29
CA CYS A 1148 -28.99 9.46 -0.32
C CYS A 1148 -30.22 8.62 0.02
N TYR A 1149 -30.70 8.72 1.26
CA TYR A 1149 -31.85 7.97 1.78
C TYR A 1149 -33.10 8.13 0.91
N ILE A 1150 -33.64 9.35 0.83
CA ILE A 1150 -34.89 9.60 0.10
C ILE A 1150 -34.66 9.55 -1.40
N ALA A 1151 -33.53 10.08 -1.89
CA ALA A 1151 -33.23 10.06 -3.30
C ALA A 1151 -33.21 8.62 -3.84
N GLY A 1152 -32.50 7.73 -3.15
CA GLY A 1152 -32.42 6.33 -3.52
C GLY A 1152 -33.73 5.57 -3.36
N TYR A 1153 -34.49 5.87 -2.31
CA TYR A 1153 -35.83 5.31 -2.12
C TYR A 1153 -36.75 5.65 -3.30
N LEU A 1154 -36.79 6.92 -3.73
CA LEU A 1154 -37.62 7.36 -4.84
C LEU A 1154 -37.19 6.70 -6.17
N GLU A 1155 -35.89 6.58 -6.42
CA GLU A 1155 -35.36 5.88 -7.61
C GLU A 1155 -35.71 4.39 -7.61
N LEU A 1156 -35.65 3.69 -6.46
CA LEU A 1156 -36.07 2.29 -6.36
C LEU A 1156 -37.57 2.10 -6.59
N MET A 1157 -38.39 3.00 -6.03
CA MET A 1157 -39.83 2.97 -6.23
C MET A 1157 -40.18 3.20 -7.71
N ASP A 1158 -39.53 4.15 -8.37
CA ASP A 1158 -39.71 4.40 -9.80
C ASP A 1158 -39.20 3.23 -10.66
N LEU A 1159 -38.05 2.65 -10.33
CA LEU A 1159 -37.51 1.46 -10.99
C LEU A 1159 -38.47 0.27 -10.89
N ARG A 1160 -39.03 0.01 -9.70
CA ARG A 1160 -40.03 -1.05 -9.49
C ARG A 1160 -41.29 -0.80 -10.31
N GLU A 1161 -41.78 0.43 -10.34
CA GLU A 1161 -42.99 0.80 -11.08
C GLU A 1161 -42.79 0.69 -12.60
N ARG A 1162 -41.64 1.11 -13.12
CA ARG A 1162 -41.27 0.90 -14.52
C ARG A 1162 -41.24 -0.59 -14.87
N ARG A 1163 -40.59 -1.41 -14.03
CA ARG A 1163 -40.53 -2.85 -14.23
C ARG A 1163 -41.91 -3.51 -14.19
N ARG A 1164 -42.78 -3.06 -13.29
CA ARG A 1164 -44.18 -3.53 -13.24
C ARG A 1164 -44.92 -3.22 -14.55
N LYS A 1165 -44.78 -2.01 -15.10
CA LYS A 1165 -45.38 -1.64 -16.39
C LYS A 1165 -44.84 -2.47 -17.55
N GLU A 1166 -43.53 -2.74 -17.59
CA GLU A 1166 -42.94 -3.64 -18.60
C GLU A 1166 -43.57 -5.03 -18.57
N TYR A 1167 -43.75 -5.62 -17.38
CA TYR A 1167 -44.42 -6.91 -17.21
C TYR A 1167 -45.87 -6.87 -17.67
N GLU A 1168 -46.60 -5.80 -17.37
CA GLU A 1168 -47.98 -5.59 -17.82
C GLU A 1168 -48.06 -5.50 -19.36
N GLU A 1169 -47.13 -4.79 -20.00
CA GLU A 1169 -47.01 -4.71 -21.46
C GLU A 1169 -46.70 -6.08 -22.10
N GLU A 1170 -45.86 -6.88 -21.44
CA GLU A 1170 -45.54 -8.27 -21.81
C GLU A 1170 -46.67 -9.27 -21.48
N LYS A 1171 -47.77 -8.83 -20.83
CA LYS A 1171 -48.87 -9.66 -20.33
C LYS A 1171 -48.40 -10.76 -19.37
N ARG A 1172 -47.45 -10.43 -18.51
CA ARG A 1172 -46.89 -11.30 -17.45
C ARG A 1172 -47.25 -10.73 -16.09
N ASP A 1173 -47.46 -11.60 -15.11
CA ASP A 1173 -47.61 -11.18 -13.72
C ASP A 1173 -46.28 -10.68 -13.18
N PHE A 1174 -46.27 -9.49 -12.58
CA PHE A 1174 -45.06 -8.91 -11.98
C PHE A 1174 -44.56 -9.75 -10.81
N ASP A 1175 -43.37 -10.33 -10.96
CA ASP A 1175 -42.72 -11.12 -9.91
C ASP A 1175 -41.79 -10.23 -9.07
N LEU A 1176 -42.28 -9.86 -7.89
CA LEU A 1176 -41.55 -9.02 -6.94
C LEU A 1176 -40.26 -9.69 -6.43
N SER A 1177 -40.26 -11.02 -6.31
CA SER A 1177 -39.10 -11.79 -5.85
C SER A 1177 -37.97 -11.73 -6.88
N LEU A 1178 -38.33 -11.93 -8.15
CA LEU A 1178 -37.39 -11.85 -9.26
C LEU A 1178 -36.83 -10.43 -9.42
N PHE A 1179 -37.67 -9.41 -9.30
CA PHE A 1179 -37.23 -8.01 -9.31
C PHE A 1179 -36.17 -7.74 -8.23
N HIS A 1180 -36.41 -8.15 -6.98
CA HIS A 1180 -35.43 -7.97 -5.91
C HIS A 1180 -34.13 -8.74 -6.18
N SER A 1181 -34.22 -9.94 -6.75
CA SER A 1181 -33.05 -10.73 -7.12
C SER A 1181 -32.20 -10.01 -8.18
N GLU A 1182 -32.82 -9.49 -9.25
CA GLU A 1182 -32.13 -8.74 -10.31
C GLU A 1182 -31.41 -7.50 -9.76
N VAL A 1183 -32.08 -6.75 -8.87
CA VAL A 1183 -31.54 -5.54 -8.25
C VAL A 1183 -30.38 -5.88 -7.30
N LEU A 1184 -30.54 -6.85 -6.40
CA LEU A 1184 -29.51 -7.21 -5.42
C LEU A 1184 -28.28 -7.87 -6.05
N GLN A 1185 -28.46 -8.72 -7.06
CA GLN A 1185 -27.36 -9.39 -7.75
C GLN A 1185 -26.52 -8.45 -8.63
N SER A 1186 -27.01 -7.25 -8.91
CA SER A 1186 -26.27 -6.23 -9.66
C SER A 1186 -25.16 -5.56 -8.83
N GLY A 1187 -25.13 -5.80 -7.52
CA GLY A 1187 -24.24 -5.11 -6.57
C GLY A 1187 -24.75 -3.71 -6.22
N CYS A 1188 -23.94 -2.96 -5.48
CA CYS A 1188 -24.35 -1.69 -4.87
C CYS A 1188 -24.13 -0.48 -5.80
N LEU A 1189 -24.80 -0.47 -6.97
CA LEU A 1189 -24.51 0.47 -8.06
C LEU A 1189 -25.27 1.79 -7.96
N PRO A 1190 -24.68 2.92 -8.43
CA PRO A 1190 -25.44 4.13 -8.68
C PRO A 1190 -26.56 3.86 -9.70
N PHE A 1191 -27.76 4.42 -9.47
CA PHE A 1191 -28.95 4.15 -10.28
C PHE A 1191 -28.76 4.34 -11.79
N PRO A 1192 -28.06 5.37 -12.30
CA PRO A 1192 -27.81 5.49 -13.74
C PRO A 1192 -27.10 4.27 -14.34
N LEU A 1193 -26.13 3.71 -13.62
CA LEU A 1193 -25.39 2.52 -14.05
C LEU A 1193 -26.20 1.23 -13.84
N LEU A 1194 -27.03 1.16 -12.80
CA LEU A 1194 -27.97 0.06 -12.59
C LEU A 1194 -28.99 0.00 -13.74
N HIS A 1195 -29.56 1.15 -14.13
CA HIS A 1195 -30.47 1.24 -15.27
C HIS A 1195 -29.81 0.82 -16.58
N GLU A 1196 -28.58 1.28 -16.83
CA GLU A 1196 -27.79 0.86 -18.00
C GLU A 1196 -27.63 -0.66 -18.02
N LEU A 1197 -27.20 -1.26 -16.90
CA LEU A 1197 -27.00 -2.71 -16.77
C LEU A 1197 -28.29 -3.50 -17.02
N LEU A 1198 -29.39 -3.13 -16.37
CA LEU A 1198 -30.67 -3.84 -16.47
C LEU A 1198 -31.30 -3.69 -17.86
N SER A 1199 -31.17 -2.52 -18.51
CA SER A 1199 -31.74 -2.27 -19.84
C SER A 1199 -31.14 -3.14 -20.95
N VAL A 1200 -29.85 -3.50 -20.84
CA VAL A 1200 -29.16 -4.34 -21.82
C VAL A 1200 -29.41 -5.82 -21.55
N ARG A 1201 -29.38 -6.24 -20.27
CA ARG A 1201 -29.66 -7.63 -19.88
C ARG A 1201 -31.08 -8.07 -20.24
N ASN A 1202 -32.05 -7.15 -20.31
CA ASN A 1202 -33.42 -7.45 -20.74
C ASN A 1202 -33.59 -7.61 -22.25
N LYS A 1203 -32.62 -7.19 -23.08
CA LYS A 1203 -32.67 -7.34 -24.55
C LYS A 1203 -32.09 -8.68 -25.04
N HIS A 1204 -31.47 -9.44 -24.15
CA HIS A 1204 -30.82 -10.73 -24.40
C HIS A 1204 -31.54 -11.82 -23.60
#